data_AF-A0A9P3LEJ4-F1
#
_entry.id   AF-A0A9P3LEJ4-F1
#
_cell.length_a   1.000
_cell.length_b   1.000
_cell.length_c   1.000
_cell.angle_alpha   90.00
_cell.angle_beta   90.00
_cell.angle_gamma   90.00
#
_symmetry.space_group_name_H-M   'P 1'
#
loop_
_entity.id
_entity.type
_entity.pdbx_description
1 polymer ?
#
loop_
_entity_poly.entity_id
_entity_poly.type
_entity_poly.pdbx_seq_one_letter_code
_entity_poly.pdbx_strand_id
1 'polypeptide(L)'
;MRPFTLRTFDSRGLYCSNFGPTWRQADLREAFTPYGDIFDTLMKKVGNPDAFGFVFFSQPNEATRALKALRGKVVGGKNLVVRYHEPLHQDLFRASFPASPPGGSANGASWRQRQSNAPAGPGSPDAASEPSASQDPQPDPALDEARRKREDAEAAERAANAAKEAAEAEERAAQQAVMDAAQAYETTRAEQREADAAVEEAERMLRVAKERQLAAALDAVHVLAAKLEAEEREQEATRRHRTAEQELLARRTTREDARLAEEAEHERVKAQSRSEPAAPADGKGKGKEPEWGAQARQRQEENARTRDAFEQRRRAWSESLKNLGCKDQAVSGSSDQVPAADVDTSRDEQSASQASRDMDDGEQYRASGSSPNGQSTNGGGYSGDTSTDEGNTSAETGRTTPDDARSADSESARHDDRHDEKEREAREQAEREEAERREIVEEMEAREREAKLQEDLLRALEEKEEEERRRQEEERIQKEAEEERRRDEERIAELEESIRRMKILNEQEGIERREKEKQARLQKEREAQLRREAEQRAQAEAERAREEAERNAQMEQYLKELEQLERTAVEAQRLEQYQEAAAKERIRCQKRDAVQWNIRPDPFSKRLWTPQWSIRRFQTLCAEFDEIKFGDAQPLTFQSIPWPMLHYPPDLTFDLVNWSAVEQFFLAAKGNMSNGEYKNMVEKAHRRFHPDKWRSRGLLNTVLDEELRKRLEDAGNVVAQAITPLWLASKTSR
;
A
#
# COMPACT_ATOMS: atom_id res chain seq x y z
N MET A 1 -22.29 5.53 2.25
CA MET A 1 -21.68 5.44 3.59
C MET A 1 -22.23 4.20 4.28
N ARG A 2 -21.42 3.44 5.03
CA ARG A 2 -21.87 2.25 5.78
C ARG A 2 -22.05 2.62 7.27
N PRO A 3 -23.11 2.17 7.96
CA PRO A 3 -23.21 2.33 9.42
C PRO A 3 -22.18 1.44 10.12
N PHE A 4 -21.38 2.00 11.03
CA PHE A 4 -20.37 1.25 11.78
C PHE A 4 -21.01 0.42 12.91
N THR A 5 -21.10 -0.89 12.71
CA THR A 5 -21.50 -1.84 13.77
C THR A 5 -20.28 -2.22 14.61
N LEU A 6 -20.10 -1.55 15.74
CA LEU A 6 -18.99 -1.80 16.68
C LEU A 6 -19.07 -3.21 17.29
N ARG A 7 -18.27 -4.14 16.74
CA ARG A 7 -18.11 -5.53 17.23
C ARG A 7 -16.73 -5.83 17.81
N THR A 8 -15.86 -4.83 17.88
CA THR A 8 -14.49 -4.92 18.41
C THR A 8 -14.23 -3.77 19.39
N PHE A 9 -13.22 -3.93 20.25
CA PHE A 9 -12.78 -2.87 21.16
C PHE A 9 -12.12 -1.75 20.35
N ASP A 10 -12.75 -0.57 20.32
CA ASP A 10 -12.22 0.60 19.61
C ASP A 10 -11.66 1.61 20.63
N SER A 11 -10.34 1.75 20.65
CA SER A 11 -9.61 2.66 21.55
C SER A 11 -9.90 4.15 21.30
N ARG A 12 -10.64 4.48 20.24
CA ARG A 12 -11.15 5.83 19.93
C ARG A 12 -12.53 6.11 20.52
N GLY A 13 -13.24 5.07 20.99
CA GLY A 13 -14.58 5.17 21.55
C GLY A 13 -14.57 5.34 23.06
N LEU A 14 -15.31 6.33 23.57
CA LEU A 14 -15.54 6.56 25.00
C LEU A 14 -17.01 6.37 25.39
N TYR A 15 -17.25 5.63 26.46
CA TYR A 15 -18.54 5.56 27.14
C TYR A 15 -18.64 6.67 28.21
N CYS A 16 -19.75 7.41 28.19
CA CYS A 16 -20.03 8.54 29.06
C CYS A 16 -21.37 8.36 29.78
N SER A 17 -21.41 8.54 31.10
CA SER A 17 -22.62 8.42 31.92
C SER A 17 -22.59 9.35 33.14
N ASN A 18 -23.71 9.43 33.85
CA ASN A 18 -23.91 10.28 35.05
C ASN A 18 -23.79 11.80 34.80
N PHE A 19 -24.12 12.27 33.60
CA PHE A 19 -24.36 13.70 33.33
C PHE A 19 -25.78 14.14 33.77
N GLY A 20 -26.06 15.45 33.73
CA GLY A 20 -27.35 16.01 34.16
C GLY A 20 -28.52 15.66 33.22
N PRO A 21 -29.77 15.54 33.72
CA PRO A 21 -30.92 15.11 32.90
C PRO A 21 -31.29 16.11 31.79
N THR A 22 -30.87 17.37 31.93
CA THR A 22 -31.01 18.43 30.93
C THR A 22 -30.13 18.25 29.70
N TRP A 23 -29.09 17.40 29.77
CA TRP A 23 -28.10 17.26 28.71
C TRP A 23 -28.69 16.65 27.42
N ARG A 24 -28.13 17.08 26.29
CA ARG A 24 -28.40 16.64 24.93
C ARG A 24 -27.09 16.26 24.23
N GLN A 25 -27.21 15.64 23.07
CA GLN A 25 -26.10 15.20 22.24
C GLN A 25 -25.18 16.36 21.78
N ALA A 26 -25.76 17.56 21.57
CA ALA A 26 -24.99 18.77 21.26
C ALA A 26 -24.05 19.15 22.43
N ASP A 27 -24.61 19.28 23.63
CA ASP A 27 -23.87 19.60 24.87
C ASP A 27 -22.76 18.57 25.15
N LEU A 28 -23.01 17.28 24.84
CA LEU A 28 -22.01 16.21 24.90
C LEU A 28 -20.88 16.40 23.85
N ARG A 29 -21.20 16.82 22.62
CA ARG A 29 -20.18 17.08 21.59
C ARG A 29 -19.35 18.32 21.95
N GLU A 30 -19.98 19.39 22.40
CA GLU A 30 -19.31 20.63 22.82
C GLU A 30 -18.32 20.38 23.96
N ALA A 31 -18.75 19.66 25.01
CA ALA A 31 -17.90 19.36 26.17
C ALA A 31 -16.66 18.49 25.86
N PHE A 32 -16.67 17.74 24.76
CA PHE A 32 -15.58 16.85 24.33
C PHE A 32 -14.72 17.43 23.18
N THR A 33 -15.24 18.40 22.44
CA THR A 33 -14.55 19.05 21.30
C THR A 33 -13.16 19.62 21.63
N PRO A 34 -12.87 20.24 22.81
CA PRO A 34 -11.54 20.79 23.08
C PRO A 34 -10.43 19.72 23.31
N TYR A 35 -10.73 18.42 23.19
CA TYR A 35 -9.75 17.33 23.42
C TYR A 35 -9.33 16.59 22.14
N GLY A 36 -10.06 16.76 21.04
CA GLY A 36 -9.80 16.16 19.71
C GLY A 36 -11.01 16.25 18.78
N ASP A 37 -10.85 15.86 17.51
CA ASP A 37 -11.97 15.89 16.56
C ASP A 37 -12.93 14.71 16.76
N ILE A 38 -14.23 14.99 16.72
CA ILE A 38 -15.30 14.05 17.07
C ILE A 38 -16.00 13.58 15.80
N PHE A 39 -15.65 12.36 15.41
CA PHE A 39 -16.20 11.65 14.25
C PHE A 39 -17.69 11.33 14.43
N ASP A 40 -18.11 10.87 15.60
CA ASP A 40 -19.53 10.58 15.89
C ASP A 40 -19.86 10.74 17.39
N THR A 41 -21.15 10.98 17.68
CA THR A 41 -21.72 11.02 19.03
C THR A 41 -23.06 10.28 19.04
N LEU A 42 -23.26 9.36 19.98
CA LEU A 42 -24.51 8.61 20.10
C LEU A 42 -25.06 8.74 21.52
N MET A 43 -26.22 9.38 21.68
CA MET A 43 -26.89 9.52 22.98
C MET A 43 -28.06 8.55 23.10
N LYS A 44 -28.15 7.79 24.21
CA LYS A 44 -29.26 6.88 24.48
C LYS A 44 -29.82 7.14 25.89
N LYS A 45 -31.07 7.60 25.94
CA LYS A 45 -31.79 7.85 27.20
C LYS A 45 -32.63 6.60 27.54
N VAL A 46 -32.23 5.84 28.57
CA VAL A 46 -32.92 4.61 28.99
C VAL A 46 -33.62 4.87 30.32
N GLY A 47 -34.74 5.59 30.23
CA GLY A 47 -35.43 6.12 31.40
C GLY A 47 -34.76 7.37 31.99
N ASN A 48 -35.36 7.89 33.05
CA ASN A 48 -34.84 8.97 33.88
C ASN A 48 -34.57 8.34 35.26
N PRO A 49 -33.33 8.31 35.79
CA PRO A 49 -32.22 9.22 35.49
C PRO A 49 -31.09 8.68 34.59
N ASP A 50 -31.14 7.43 34.14
CA ASP A 50 -29.99 6.75 33.52
C ASP A 50 -29.86 7.01 32.01
N ALA A 51 -29.44 8.23 31.69
CA ALA A 51 -28.97 8.60 30.37
C ALA A 51 -27.46 8.31 30.21
N PHE A 52 -27.10 7.74 29.06
CA PHE A 52 -25.71 7.48 28.68
C PHE A 52 -25.44 7.91 27.24
N GLY A 53 -24.17 8.06 26.89
CA GLY A 53 -23.72 8.45 25.57
C GLY A 53 -22.37 7.87 25.21
N PHE A 54 -22.08 7.85 23.92
CA PHE A 54 -20.82 7.38 23.34
C PHE A 54 -20.24 8.51 22.49
N VAL A 55 -18.92 8.71 22.58
CA VAL A 55 -18.17 9.70 21.79
C VAL A 55 -17.05 8.98 21.06
N PHE A 56 -16.94 9.19 19.75
CA PHE A 56 -15.91 8.59 18.91
C PHE A 56 -15.00 9.67 18.35
N PHE A 57 -13.71 9.59 18.70
CA PHE A 57 -12.68 10.51 18.21
C PHE A 57 -12.07 10.03 16.90
N SER A 58 -11.43 10.95 16.17
CA SER A 58 -10.64 10.56 14.99
C SER A 58 -9.40 9.74 15.39
N GLN A 59 -8.75 10.06 16.52
CA GLN A 59 -7.54 9.39 16.99
C GLN A 59 -7.70 8.77 18.40
N PRO A 60 -7.03 7.63 18.71
CA PRO A 60 -7.09 7.02 20.05
C PRO A 60 -6.34 7.85 21.10
N ASN A 61 -5.37 8.64 20.67
CA ASN A 61 -4.63 9.59 21.52
C ASN A 61 -5.58 10.70 22.03
N GLU A 62 -6.52 11.17 21.20
CA GLU A 62 -7.53 12.17 21.57
C GLU A 62 -8.50 11.61 22.61
N ALA A 63 -9.05 10.42 22.36
CA ALA A 63 -9.90 9.71 23.31
C ALA A 63 -9.20 9.51 24.67
N THR A 64 -7.90 9.18 24.65
CA THR A 64 -7.10 9.01 25.87
C THR A 64 -6.87 10.33 26.62
N ARG A 65 -6.68 11.46 25.92
CA ARG A 65 -6.63 12.80 26.55
C ARG A 65 -7.98 13.19 27.15
N ALA A 66 -9.07 13.03 26.41
CA ALA A 66 -10.43 13.33 26.87
C ALA A 66 -10.80 12.49 28.10
N LEU A 67 -10.49 11.18 28.10
CA LEU A 67 -10.71 10.28 29.23
C LEU A 67 -9.98 10.76 30.50
N LYS A 68 -8.70 11.16 30.40
CA LYS A 68 -7.93 11.67 31.55
C LYS A 68 -8.47 13.01 32.07
N ALA A 69 -8.95 13.90 31.20
CA ALA A 69 -9.37 15.25 31.57
C ALA A 69 -10.84 15.38 32.03
N LEU A 70 -11.72 14.45 31.63
CA LEU A 70 -13.16 14.53 31.89
C LEU A 70 -13.69 13.49 32.90
N ARG A 71 -12.96 12.39 33.15
CA ARG A 71 -13.34 11.38 34.14
C ARG A 71 -13.35 11.97 35.55
N GLY A 72 -14.53 12.02 36.17
CA GLY A 72 -14.74 12.57 37.51
C GLY A 72 -15.02 14.07 37.56
N LYS A 73 -14.96 14.79 36.43
CA LYS A 73 -15.26 16.23 36.37
C LYS A 73 -16.71 16.48 36.77
N VAL A 74 -16.95 17.44 37.66
CA VAL A 74 -18.30 17.80 38.12
C VAL A 74 -18.95 18.68 37.05
N VAL A 75 -20.07 18.24 36.48
CA VAL A 75 -20.83 19.02 35.49
C VAL A 75 -22.33 18.84 35.71
N GLY A 76 -23.07 19.94 35.81
CA GLY A 76 -24.51 19.90 36.12
C GLY A 76 -24.85 19.29 37.50
N GLY A 77 -23.95 19.40 38.47
CA GLY A 77 -24.13 18.87 39.83
C GLY A 77 -23.88 17.37 39.99
N LYS A 78 -23.34 16.69 38.97
CA LYS A 78 -22.96 15.26 39.01
C LYS A 78 -21.54 15.06 38.48
N ASN A 79 -20.86 14.00 38.93
CA ASN A 79 -19.51 13.66 38.50
C ASN A 79 -19.59 12.80 37.23
N LEU A 80 -19.05 13.28 36.12
CA LEU A 80 -19.10 12.60 34.82
C LEU A 80 -18.27 11.30 34.86
N VAL A 81 -18.89 10.17 34.55
CA VAL A 81 -18.22 8.86 34.47
C VAL A 81 -17.85 8.60 33.02
N VAL A 82 -16.56 8.69 32.71
CA VAL A 82 -15.98 8.40 31.38
C VAL A 82 -15.12 7.14 31.46
N ARG A 83 -15.26 6.23 30.48
CA ARG A 83 -14.49 4.99 30.29
C ARG A 83 -14.24 4.74 28.80
N TYR A 84 -13.36 3.81 28.44
CA TYR A 84 -13.31 3.29 27.07
C TYR A 84 -14.59 2.52 26.72
N HIS A 85 -14.92 2.44 25.43
CA HIS A 85 -16.05 1.67 24.92
C HIS A 85 -15.69 0.19 24.78
N GLU A 86 -15.98 -0.60 25.82
CA GLU A 86 -16.00 -2.06 25.74
C GLU A 86 -17.26 -2.53 25.00
N PRO A 87 -17.14 -3.30 23.89
CA PRO A 87 -18.30 -3.92 23.26
C PRO A 87 -18.86 -5.01 24.19
N LEU A 88 -20.02 -4.75 24.80
CA LEU A 88 -20.63 -5.69 25.75
C LEU A 88 -21.00 -7.01 25.05
N HIS A 89 -20.27 -8.08 25.35
CA HIS A 89 -20.62 -9.43 24.88
C HIS A 89 -21.97 -9.84 25.50
N GLN A 90 -22.99 -10.02 24.65
CA GLN A 90 -24.40 -9.98 25.04
C GLN A 90 -24.93 -11.27 25.71
N ASP A 91 -24.12 -11.94 26.54
CA ASP A 91 -24.46 -13.23 27.15
C ASP A 91 -24.14 -13.36 28.65
N LEU A 92 -23.14 -12.63 29.18
CA LEU A 92 -22.57 -12.95 30.51
C LEU A 92 -23.20 -12.19 31.71
N PHE A 93 -24.08 -11.21 31.49
CA PHE A 93 -24.60 -10.35 32.58
C PHE A 93 -26.01 -10.71 33.07
N ARG A 94 -26.26 -11.99 33.40
CA ARG A 94 -27.53 -12.46 34.02
C ARG A 94 -27.35 -13.39 35.24
N ALA A 95 -26.14 -13.47 35.82
CA ALA A 95 -25.80 -14.49 36.81
C ALA A 95 -24.98 -14.02 38.03
N SER A 96 -25.04 -12.74 38.42
CA SER A 96 -24.60 -12.33 39.76
C SER A 96 -25.31 -11.06 40.24
N PHE A 97 -26.27 -11.23 41.14
CA PHE A 97 -26.64 -10.38 42.30
C PHE A 97 -28.03 -10.84 42.79
N PRO A 98 -28.20 -11.23 44.07
CA PRO A 98 -29.50 -11.65 44.58
C PRO A 98 -30.44 -10.46 44.80
N ALA A 99 -31.69 -10.58 44.35
CA ALA A 99 -32.71 -9.57 44.61
C ALA A 99 -33.09 -9.55 46.11
N SER A 100 -33.10 -8.36 46.72
CA SER A 100 -33.68 -8.15 48.05
C SER A 100 -35.15 -7.70 47.94
N PRO A 101 -36.05 -8.17 48.83
CA PRO A 101 -37.49 -7.89 48.75
C PRO A 101 -37.85 -6.48 49.26
N PRO A 102 -39.05 -5.96 48.92
CA PRO A 102 -39.50 -4.62 49.30
C PRO A 102 -40.19 -4.58 50.68
N GLY A 103 -40.03 -3.46 51.39
CA GLY A 103 -40.89 -3.03 52.49
C GLY A 103 -40.34 -3.28 53.91
N GLY A 104 -40.28 -2.21 54.70
CA GLY A 104 -39.90 -2.20 56.11
C GLY A 104 -39.87 -0.77 56.63
N SER A 105 -40.34 -0.50 57.85
CA SER A 105 -40.58 0.86 58.35
C SER A 105 -40.14 1.06 59.81
N ALA A 106 -39.79 2.31 60.11
CA ALA A 106 -39.74 2.98 61.42
C ALA A 106 -38.64 2.62 62.45
N ASN A 107 -38.19 3.71 63.13
CA ASN A 107 -37.64 3.80 64.50
C ASN A 107 -36.26 3.20 64.85
N GLY A 108 -35.59 3.80 65.86
CA GLY A 108 -34.79 3.00 66.81
C GLY A 108 -33.39 3.45 67.27
N ALA A 109 -33.18 4.74 67.55
CA ALA A 109 -32.06 5.36 68.31
C ALA A 109 -30.99 4.52 69.08
N SER A 110 -29.78 5.11 69.21
CA SER A 110 -28.65 4.78 70.13
C SER A 110 -27.79 3.55 69.75
N TRP A 111 -26.48 3.48 70.03
CA TRP A 111 -25.69 4.02 71.16
C TRP A 111 -24.46 4.87 70.79
N ARG A 112 -23.80 5.45 71.81
CA ARG A 112 -22.56 6.25 71.73
C ARG A 112 -21.31 5.38 71.99
N GLN A 113 -20.14 5.86 71.56
CA GLN A 113 -19.02 6.09 72.49
C GLN A 113 -18.14 7.28 72.01
N ARG A 114 -17.27 7.82 72.88
CA ARG A 114 -16.59 9.13 72.75
C ARG A 114 -15.09 9.04 73.11
N GLN A 115 -14.24 9.78 72.37
CA GLN A 115 -13.04 10.52 72.82
C GLN A 115 -12.43 11.31 71.62
N SER A 116 -11.81 12.50 71.71
CA SER A 116 -11.83 13.53 72.78
C SER A 116 -11.06 14.81 72.35
N ASN A 117 -11.61 16.00 72.63
CA ASN A 117 -10.97 17.35 72.65
C ASN A 117 -10.34 17.86 71.31
N ALA A 118 -10.06 19.15 71.09
CA ALA A 118 -10.17 20.38 71.91
C ALA A 118 -10.85 21.54 71.09
N PRO A 119 -11.20 22.70 71.69
CA PRO A 119 -12.27 23.56 71.15
C PRO A 119 -11.85 24.91 70.54
N ALA A 120 -12.82 25.58 69.90
CA ALA A 120 -12.88 27.02 69.70
C ALA A 120 -14.01 27.64 70.56
N GLY A 121 -13.96 28.95 70.83
CA GLY A 121 -15.00 29.65 71.60
C GLY A 121 -14.97 31.18 71.42
N PRO A 122 -16.10 31.84 71.09
CA PRO A 122 -16.22 33.30 71.04
C PRO A 122 -16.98 33.87 72.27
N GLY A 123 -16.85 35.18 72.51
CA GLY A 123 -17.66 35.89 73.50
C GLY A 123 -17.47 37.41 73.45
N SER A 124 -18.58 38.15 73.40
CA SER A 124 -18.63 39.62 73.55
C SER A 124 -18.75 40.01 75.03
N PRO A 125 -18.45 41.28 75.36
CA PRO A 125 -19.17 41.96 76.45
C PRO A 125 -19.71 43.34 76.05
N ASP A 126 -20.39 43.99 76.99
CA ASP A 126 -21.31 45.11 76.81
C ASP A 126 -20.76 46.48 77.33
N ALA A 127 -21.62 47.50 77.34
CA ALA A 127 -21.25 48.92 77.37
C ALA A 127 -20.82 49.58 78.71
N ALA A 128 -20.18 50.76 78.54
CA ALA A 128 -20.25 52.00 79.34
C ALA A 128 -19.61 52.09 80.76
N SER A 129 -18.58 52.96 80.89
CA SER A 129 -18.61 54.22 81.69
C SER A 129 -17.20 54.88 81.78
N GLU A 130 -17.14 56.21 81.93
CA GLU A 130 -15.90 56.97 82.24
C GLU A 130 -15.54 56.89 83.75
N PRO A 131 -14.32 57.30 84.18
CA PRO A 131 -14.12 58.74 84.47
C PRO A 131 -12.70 59.34 84.22
N SER A 132 -12.70 60.54 83.65
CA SER A 132 -11.89 61.73 84.00
C SER A 132 -10.39 61.62 84.43
N ALA A 133 -9.55 62.18 83.56
CA ALA A 133 -8.39 63.07 83.86
C ALA A 133 -7.10 62.56 84.53
N SER A 134 -6.00 62.69 83.78
CA SER A 134 -4.77 63.43 84.20
C SER A 134 -4.04 63.93 82.95
N GLN A 135 -3.27 65.02 83.07
CA GLN A 135 -2.64 65.73 81.95
C GLN A 135 -1.14 65.43 81.88
N ASP A 136 -0.58 65.31 80.67
CA ASP A 136 0.76 65.84 80.32
C ASP A 136 0.98 65.78 78.77
N PRO A 137 2.04 66.39 78.20
CA PRO A 137 1.86 67.27 77.04
C PRO A 137 1.87 66.63 75.64
N GLN A 138 1.27 67.36 74.70
CA GLN A 138 1.26 67.06 73.26
C GLN A 138 2.67 67.10 72.64
N PRO A 139 3.11 66.05 71.91
CA PRO A 139 4.20 66.16 70.96
C PRO A 139 3.73 66.87 69.67
N ASP A 140 4.69 67.44 68.92
CA ASP A 140 4.42 68.19 67.69
C ASP A 140 3.85 67.28 66.57
N PRO A 141 2.63 67.54 66.06
CA PRO A 141 1.99 66.69 65.06
C PRO A 141 2.75 66.61 63.73
N ALA A 142 3.56 67.63 63.39
CA ALA A 142 4.32 67.63 62.14
C ALA A 142 5.46 66.59 62.12
N LEU A 143 6.05 66.31 63.27
CA LEU A 143 7.13 65.32 63.40
C LEU A 143 6.62 63.89 63.45
N ASP A 144 5.48 63.65 64.11
CA ASP A 144 4.93 62.29 64.24
C ASP A 144 4.32 61.79 62.93
N GLU A 145 3.71 62.67 62.12
CA GLU A 145 3.25 62.33 60.76
C GLU A 145 4.44 62.03 59.82
N ALA A 146 5.54 62.78 59.91
CA ALA A 146 6.76 62.52 59.15
C ALA A 146 7.42 61.19 59.56
N ARG A 147 7.44 60.87 60.86
CA ARG A 147 7.96 59.59 61.37
C ARG A 147 7.11 58.41 60.90
N ARG A 148 5.78 58.49 61.01
CA ARG A 148 4.86 57.43 60.53
C ARG A 148 5.04 57.19 59.04
N LYS A 149 5.03 58.24 58.21
CA LYS A 149 5.30 58.13 56.76
C LYS A 149 6.64 57.45 56.43
N ARG A 150 7.66 57.62 57.28
CA ARG A 150 8.94 56.92 57.13
C ARG A 150 8.85 55.45 57.56
N GLU A 151 8.22 55.16 58.70
CA GLU A 151 8.04 53.79 59.18
C GLU A 151 7.13 52.97 58.25
N ASP A 152 6.09 53.58 57.69
CA ASP A 152 5.24 53.03 56.63
C ASP A 152 6.02 52.77 55.34
N ALA A 153 6.93 53.67 54.95
CA ALA A 153 7.78 53.50 53.76
C ALA A 153 8.83 52.39 53.96
N GLU A 154 9.51 52.34 55.11
CA GLU A 154 10.45 51.25 55.43
C GLU A 154 9.72 49.89 55.59
N ALA A 155 8.47 49.89 56.06
CA ALA A 155 7.62 48.70 56.07
C ALA A 155 7.21 48.26 54.65
N ALA A 156 6.85 49.20 53.77
CA ALA A 156 6.53 48.93 52.37
C ALA A 156 7.75 48.39 51.59
N GLU A 157 8.95 48.91 51.83
CA GLU A 157 10.19 48.40 51.23
C GLU A 157 10.51 46.97 51.70
N ARG A 158 10.35 46.69 53.01
CA ARG A 158 10.51 45.32 53.54
C ARG A 158 9.45 44.37 52.98
N ALA A 159 8.21 44.81 52.80
CA ALA A 159 7.16 44.02 52.17
C ALA A 159 7.44 43.75 50.69
N ALA A 160 7.97 44.73 49.94
CA ALA A 160 8.36 44.56 48.55
C ALA A 160 9.54 43.59 48.39
N ASN A 161 10.56 43.69 49.25
CA ASN A 161 11.69 42.76 49.25
C ASN A 161 11.26 41.34 49.65
N ALA A 162 10.43 41.18 50.69
CA ALA A 162 9.88 39.88 51.07
C ALA A 162 8.99 39.27 49.96
N ALA A 163 8.21 40.08 49.24
CA ALA A 163 7.44 39.62 48.08
C ALA A 163 8.34 39.16 46.92
N LYS A 164 9.48 39.85 46.69
CA LYS A 164 10.48 39.45 45.70
C LYS A 164 11.18 38.14 46.09
N GLU A 165 11.58 37.99 47.36
CA GLU A 165 12.15 36.73 47.87
C GLU A 165 11.15 35.57 47.82
N ALA A 166 9.86 35.82 48.11
CA ALA A 166 8.81 34.82 47.96
C ALA A 166 8.62 34.38 46.50
N ALA A 167 8.61 35.32 45.54
CA ALA A 167 8.53 35.01 44.12
C ALA A 167 9.75 34.23 43.62
N GLU A 168 10.97 34.61 44.03
CA GLU A 168 12.19 33.86 43.71
C GLU A 168 12.22 32.47 44.37
N ALA A 169 11.64 32.31 45.56
CA ALA A 169 11.50 31.00 46.22
C ALA A 169 10.45 30.11 45.51
N GLU A 170 9.34 30.68 45.06
CA GLU A 170 8.33 29.98 44.25
C GLU A 170 8.90 29.55 42.89
N GLU A 171 9.68 30.41 42.23
CA GLU A 171 10.37 30.05 40.97
C GLU A 171 11.37 28.90 41.19
N ARG A 172 12.20 28.96 42.25
CA ARG A 172 13.14 27.88 42.58
C ARG A 172 12.42 26.57 42.94
N ALA A 173 11.29 26.64 43.62
CA ALA A 173 10.46 25.48 43.93
C ALA A 173 9.85 24.86 42.65
N ALA A 174 9.40 25.68 41.70
CA ALA A 174 8.92 25.22 40.40
C ALA A 174 10.05 24.59 39.56
N GLN A 175 11.24 25.20 39.54
CA GLN A 175 12.42 24.64 38.86
C GLN A 175 12.83 23.29 39.46
N GLN A 176 12.84 23.14 40.79
CA GLN A 176 13.12 21.87 41.45
C GLN A 176 12.06 20.81 41.13
N ALA A 177 10.77 21.16 41.18
CA ALA A 177 9.69 20.23 40.85
C ALA A 177 9.75 19.72 39.39
N VAL A 178 10.23 20.54 38.45
CA VAL A 178 10.49 20.12 37.07
C VAL A 178 11.67 19.14 36.99
N MET A 179 12.75 19.37 37.75
CA MET A 179 13.89 18.45 37.82
C MET A 179 13.52 17.10 38.45
N ASP A 180 12.75 17.11 39.54
CA ASP A 180 12.28 15.89 40.21
C ASP A 180 11.34 15.09 39.29
N ALA A 181 10.44 15.78 38.56
CA ALA A 181 9.58 15.16 37.57
C ALA A 181 10.36 14.57 36.38
N ALA A 182 11.46 15.20 35.95
CA ALA A 182 12.33 14.67 34.91
C ALA A 182 13.08 13.41 35.37
N GLN A 183 13.53 13.36 36.62
CA GLN A 183 14.14 12.17 37.20
C GLN A 183 13.12 11.02 37.33
N ALA A 184 11.90 11.30 37.80
CA ALA A 184 10.82 10.31 37.86
C ALA A 184 10.40 9.78 36.46
N TYR A 185 10.54 10.60 35.42
CA TYR A 185 10.32 10.17 34.04
C TYR A 185 11.43 9.23 33.54
N GLU A 186 12.72 9.54 33.77
CA GLU A 186 13.79 8.64 33.34
C GLU A 186 13.86 7.35 34.17
N THR A 187 13.46 7.33 35.45
CA THR A 187 13.34 6.07 36.21
C THR A 187 12.22 5.19 35.68
N THR A 188 11.02 5.72 35.46
CA THR A 188 9.91 4.93 34.88
C THR A 188 10.19 4.49 33.43
N ARG A 189 11.00 5.26 32.69
CA ARG A 189 11.53 4.88 31.37
C ARG A 189 12.61 3.78 31.43
N ALA A 190 13.38 3.72 32.51
CA ALA A 190 14.34 2.63 32.75
C ALA A 190 13.62 1.33 33.12
N GLU A 191 12.63 1.40 34.02
CA GLU A 191 11.75 0.27 34.38
C GLU A 191 11.04 -0.32 33.15
N GLN A 192 10.56 0.54 32.24
CA GLN A 192 9.98 0.10 30.96
C GLN A 192 10.99 -0.64 30.06
N ARG A 193 12.23 -0.14 29.94
CA ARG A 193 13.30 -0.82 29.18
C ARG A 193 13.67 -2.18 29.77
N GLU A 194 13.66 -2.32 31.09
CA GLU A 194 13.93 -3.59 31.77
C GLU A 194 12.79 -4.59 31.53
N ALA A 195 11.54 -4.13 31.57
CA ALA A 195 10.37 -4.94 31.20
C ALA A 195 10.38 -5.37 29.72
N ASP A 196 10.69 -4.46 28.79
CA ASP A 196 10.81 -4.75 27.37
C ASP A 196 11.93 -5.79 27.09
N ALA A 197 13.08 -5.66 27.78
CA ALA A 197 14.18 -6.61 27.66
C ALA A 197 13.80 -8.01 28.21
N ALA A 198 13.06 -8.07 29.33
CA ALA A 198 12.54 -9.33 29.87
C ALA A 198 11.51 -9.99 28.95
N VAL A 199 10.70 -9.19 28.23
CA VAL A 199 9.79 -9.70 27.19
C VAL A 199 10.56 -10.28 26.00
N GLU A 200 11.61 -9.60 25.52
CA GLU A 200 12.46 -10.19 24.47
C GLU A 200 13.17 -11.48 24.93
N GLU A 201 13.63 -11.56 26.18
CA GLU A 201 14.25 -12.78 26.71
C GLU A 201 13.24 -13.93 26.81
N ALA A 202 12.02 -13.65 27.26
CA ALA A 202 10.92 -14.62 27.23
C ALA A 202 10.57 -15.08 25.80
N GLU A 203 10.58 -14.17 24.82
CA GLU A 203 10.43 -14.54 23.41
C GLU A 203 11.58 -15.39 22.88
N ARG A 204 12.83 -15.07 23.22
CA ARG A 204 14.01 -15.87 22.84
C ARG A 204 13.91 -17.29 23.39
N MET A 205 13.53 -17.44 24.67
CA MET A 205 13.28 -18.75 25.28
C MET A 205 12.13 -19.49 24.60
N LEU A 206 11.04 -18.80 24.24
CA LEU A 206 9.89 -19.40 23.55
C LEU A 206 10.23 -19.87 22.13
N ARG A 207 11.11 -19.15 21.40
CA ARG A 207 11.60 -19.56 20.07
C ARG A 207 12.42 -20.86 20.18
N VAL A 208 13.40 -20.91 21.09
CA VAL A 208 14.21 -22.12 21.35
C VAL A 208 13.35 -23.30 21.82
N ALA A 209 12.29 -23.06 22.61
CA ALA A 209 11.36 -24.11 23.01
C ALA A 209 10.55 -24.66 21.83
N LYS A 210 10.06 -23.79 20.93
CA LYS A 210 9.34 -24.18 19.70
C LYS A 210 10.24 -24.95 18.73
N GLU A 211 11.49 -24.51 18.53
CA GLU A 211 12.48 -25.20 17.70
C GLU A 211 12.75 -26.63 18.19
N ARG A 212 12.90 -26.81 19.52
CA ARG A 212 13.05 -28.13 20.14
C ARG A 212 11.81 -29.02 19.97
N GLN A 213 10.61 -28.47 20.08
CA GLN A 213 9.37 -29.21 19.83
C GLN A 213 9.24 -29.62 18.36
N LEU A 214 9.62 -28.75 17.43
CA LEU A 214 9.57 -29.03 15.98
C LEU A 214 10.60 -30.09 15.58
N ALA A 215 11.82 -30.04 16.13
CA ALA A 215 12.83 -31.10 15.94
C ALA A 215 12.33 -32.46 16.44
N ALA A 216 11.78 -32.52 17.67
CA ALA A 216 11.22 -33.76 18.22
C ALA A 216 10.01 -34.29 17.41
N ALA A 217 9.23 -33.41 16.78
CA ALA A 217 8.14 -33.79 15.89
C ALA A 217 8.66 -34.38 14.56
N LEU A 218 9.73 -33.80 13.98
CA LEU A 218 10.38 -34.35 12.78
C LEU A 218 10.98 -35.74 13.04
N ASP A 219 11.67 -35.94 14.16
CA ASP A 219 12.19 -37.26 14.55
C ASP A 219 11.06 -38.30 14.72
N ALA A 220 9.92 -37.90 15.31
CA ALA A 220 8.75 -38.77 15.41
C ALA A 220 8.17 -39.14 14.03
N VAL A 221 8.15 -38.19 13.08
CA VAL A 221 7.72 -38.45 11.68
C VAL A 221 8.69 -39.41 10.98
N HIS A 222 10.01 -39.24 11.13
CA HIS A 222 11.00 -40.17 10.58
C HIS A 222 10.84 -41.60 11.13
N VAL A 223 10.59 -41.75 12.44
CA VAL A 223 10.32 -43.05 13.08
C VAL A 223 9.02 -43.69 12.57
N LEU A 224 7.99 -42.90 12.27
CA LEU A 224 6.74 -43.41 11.68
C LEU A 224 6.91 -43.82 10.21
N ALA A 225 7.64 -43.03 9.41
CA ALA A 225 7.95 -43.37 8.02
C ALA A 225 8.75 -44.69 7.93
N ALA A 226 9.80 -44.84 8.74
CA ALA A 226 10.61 -46.06 8.78
C ALA A 226 9.80 -47.32 9.18
N LYS A 227 8.79 -47.17 10.04
CA LYS A 227 7.85 -48.26 10.37
C LYS A 227 6.92 -48.61 9.22
N LEU A 228 6.39 -47.60 8.53
CA LEU A 228 5.47 -47.79 7.41
C LEU A 228 6.18 -48.48 6.23
N GLU A 229 7.40 -48.07 5.88
CA GLU A 229 8.22 -48.79 4.89
C GLU A 229 8.53 -50.25 5.31
N ALA A 230 8.71 -50.51 6.62
CA ALA A 230 8.97 -51.86 7.12
C ALA A 230 7.71 -52.75 6.98
N GLU A 231 6.53 -52.21 7.26
CA GLU A 231 5.25 -52.90 7.03
C GLU A 231 5.01 -53.14 5.54
N GLU A 232 5.28 -52.16 4.67
CA GLU A 232 5.19 -52.34 3.21
C GLU A 232 6.12 -53.45 2.70
N ARG A 233 7.37 -53.52 3.21
CA ARG A 233 8.32 -54.60 2.88
C ARG A 233 7.82 -55.97 3.34
N GLU A 234 7.18 -56.08 4.50
CA GLU A 234 6.55 -57.32 4.97
C GLU A 234 5.33 -57.68 4.12
N GLN A 235 4.44 -56.72 3.83
CA GLN A 235 3.29 -56.93 2.94
C GLN A 235 3.75 -57.39 1.54
N GLU A 236 4.80 -56.81 0.97
CA GLU A 236 5.33 -57.24 -0.32
C GLU A 236 5.94 -58.64 -0.24
N ALA A 237 6.67 -58.98 0.82
CA ALA A 237 7.19 -60.33 1.05
C ALA A 237 6.07 -61.38 1.11
N THR A 238 4.95 -61.10 1.81
CA THR A 238 3.80 -62.04 1.83
C THR A 238 3.10 -62.14 0.47
N ARG A 239 3.04 -61.07 -0.33
CA ARG A 239 2.53 -61.12 -1.72
C ARG A 239 3.43 -62.00 -2.59
N ARG A 240 4.75 -61.78 -2.55
CA ARG A 240 5.77 -62.58 -3.28
C ARG A 240 5.74 -64.07 -2.89
N HIS A 241 5.48 -64.38 -1.62
CA HIS A 241 5.29 -65.78 -1.17
C HIS A 241 4.06 -66.42 -1.82
N ARG A 242 2.90 -65.76 -1.77
CA ARG A 242 1.65 -66.27 -2.35
C ARG A 242 1.75 -66.47 -3.86
N THR A 243 2.41 -65.57 -4.60
CA THR A 243 2.62 -65.75 -6.04
C THR A 243 3.55 -66.92 -6.35
N ALA A 244 4.61 -67.12 -5.55
CA ALA A 244 5.50 -68.27 -5.69
C ALA A 244 4.79 -69.60 -5.38
N GLU A 245 3.89 -69.63 -4.38
CA GLU A 245 3.04 -70.79 -4.09
C GLU A 245 2.07 -71.10 -5.25
N GLN A 246 1.44 -70.06 -5.83
CA GLN A 246 0.58 -70.22 -7.00
C GLN A 246 1.34 -70.74 -8.23
N GLU A 247 2.55 -70.23 -8.50
CA GLU A 247 3.42 -70.79 -9.54
C GLU A 247 3.80 -72.25 -9.27
N LEU A 248 4.15 -72.61 -8.04
CA LEU A 248 4.51 -73.98 -7.67
C LEU A 248 3.31 -74.94 -7.80
N LEU A 249 2.08 -74.47 -7.55
CA LEU A 249 0.86 -75.23 -7.79
C LEU A 249 0.62 -75.41 -9.29
N ALA A 250 0.71 -74.35 -10.10
CA ALA A 250 0.56 -74.43 -11.56
C ALA A 250 1.61 -75.33 -12.23
N ARG A 251 2.86 -75.32 -11.73
CA ARG A 251 3.94 -76.24 -12.14
C ARG A 251 3.73 -77.69 -11.69
N ARG A 252 2.85 -77.95 -10.71
CA ARG A 252 2.42 -79.31 -10.34
C ARG A 252 1.29 -79.79 -11.24
N THR A 253 0.22 -79.00 -11.40
CA THR A 253 -0.93 -79.39 -12.24
C THR A 253 -0.48 -79.67 -13.67
N THR A 254 0.25 -78.74 -14.31
CA THR A 254 0.78 -78.94 -15.68
C THR A 254 1.67 -80.17 -15.82
N ARG A 255 2.34 -80.62 -14.75
CA ARG A 255 3.16 -81.84 -14.75
C ARG A 255 2.32 -83.11 -14.54
N GLU A 256 1.23 -83.03 -13.78
CA GLU A 256 0.26 -84.11 -13.64
C GLU A 256 -0.58 -84.28 -14.91
N ASP A 257 -1.02 -83.17 -15.53
CA ASP A 257 -1.67 -83.12 -16.84
C ASP A 257 -0.79 -83.76 -17.93
N ALA A 258 0.50 -83.39 -17.97
CA ALA A 258 1.46 -83.99 -18.89
C ALA A 258 1.65 -85.50 -18.64
N ARG A 259 1.70 -85.94 -17.38
CA ARG A 259 1.80 -87.38 -17.04
C ARG A 259 0.55 -88.15 -17.46
N LEU A 260 -0.63 -87.56 -17.30
CA LEU A 260 -1.89 -88.15 -17.76
C LEU A 260 -1.98 -88.21 -19.29
N ALA A 261 -1.39 -87.24 -20.00
CA ALA A 261 -1.26 -87.28 -21.46
C ALA A 261 -0.31 -88.41 -21.91
N GLU A 262 0.87 -88.55 -21.30
CA GLU A 262 1.79 -89.68 -21.56
C GLU A 262 1.12 -91.04 -21.27
N GLU A 263 0.38 -91.15 -20.17
CA GLU A 263 -0.35 -92.37 -19.76
C GLU A 263 -1.47 -92.71 -20.77
N ALA A 264 -2.16 -91.69 -21.30
CA ALA A 264 -3.16 -91.85 -22.36
C ALA A 264 -2.56 -92.18 -23.75
N GLU A 265 -1.40 -91.64 -24.11
CA GLU A 265 -0.69 -92.04 -25.32
C GLU A 265 -0.16 -93.47 -25.22
N HIS A 266 0.37 -93.86 -24.05
CA HIS A 266 0.83 -95.23 -23.82
C HIS A 266 -0.31 -96.25 -23.95
N GLU A 267 -1.51 -95.98 -23.39
CA GLU A 267 -2.68 -96.85 -23.60
C GLU A 267 -3.18 -96.82 -25.05
N ARG A 268 -3.05 -95.72 -25.79
CA ARG A 268 -3.34 -95.68 -27.25
C ARG A 268 -2.41 -96.57 -28.06
N VAL A 269 -1.09 -96.50 -27.83
CA VAL A 269 -0.08 -97.35 -28.50
C VAL A 269 -0.30 -98.83 -28.14
N LYS A 270 -0.64 -99.12 -26.88
CA LYS A 270 -1.00 -100.45 -26.37
C LYS A 270 -2.35 -100.97 -26.89
N ALA A 271 -3.26 -100.08 -27.32
CA ALA A 271 -4.48 -100.46 -28.03
C ALA A 271 -4.19 -100.79 -29.51
N GLN A 272 -3.32 -100.03 -30.18
CA GLN A 272 -2.90 -100.32 -31.55
C GLN A 272 -2.15 -101.66 -31.65
N SER A 273 -1.20 -101.94 -30.75
CA SER A 273 -0.46 -103.22 -30.73
C SER A 273 -1.30 -104.44 -30.31
N ARG A 274 -2.57 -104.26 -29.97
CA ARG A 274 -3.55 -105.35 -29.79
C ARG A 274 -4.34 -105.72 -31.05
N SER A 275 -4.14 -105.01 -32.18
CA SER A 275 -4.92 -105.20 -33.41
C SER A 275 -4.23 -105.99 -34.53
N GLU A 276 -2.99 -106.46 -34.33
CA GLU A 276 -2.27 -107.28 -35.31
C GLU A 276 -2.22 -108.78 -34.91
N PRO A 277 -2.58 -109.72 -35.81
CA PRO A 277 -2.54 -111.15 -35.53
C PRO A 277 -1.12 -111.73 -35.67
N ALA A 278 -0.73 -112.60 -34.74
CA ALA A 278 0.66 -113.09 -34.61
C ALA A 278 1.01 -114.25 -35.56
N ALA A 279 2.29 -114.28 -35.96
CA ALA A 279 2.98 -115.41 -36.60
C ALA A 279 4.34 -115.68 -35.87
N PRO A 280 4.93 -116.89 -35.96
CA PRO A 280 5.70 -117.44 -34.83
C PRO A 280 7.23 -117.21 -34.83
N ALA A 281 7.83 -117.67 -33.72
CA ALA A 281 9.26 -117.75 -33.38
C ALA A 281 10.22 -118.11 -34.54
N ASP A 282 11.49 -117.68 -34.56
CA ASP A 282 12.50 -118.04 -33.55
C ASP A 282 13.75 -117.12 -33.52
N GLY A 283 14.59 -117.20 -32.48
CA GLY A 283 15.93 -116.56 -32.51
C GLY A 283 16.51 -116.10 -31.16
N LYS A 284 17.65 -116.67 -30.75
CA LYS A 284 18.42 -116.23 -29.55
C LYS A 284 19.49 -115.20 -29.92
N GLY A 285 19.51 -114.06 -29.24
CA GLY A 285 20.60 -113.07 -29.32
C GLY A 285 21.03 -112.56 -27.94
N LYS A 286 22.33 -112.63 -27.61
CA LYS A 286 22.91 -112.00 -26.40
C LYS A 286 23.39 -110.60 -26.76
N GLY A 287 23.00 -109.57 -25.99
CA GLY A 287 23.48 -108.20 -26.25
C GLY A 287 23.22 -107.18 -25.13
N LYS A 288 24.24 -107.01 -24.27
CA LYS A 288 24.54 -105.85 -23.39
C LYS A 288 23.47 -105.32 -22.42
N GLU A 289 23.89 -105.02 -21.19
CA GLU A 289 23.14 -104.14 -20.28
C GLU A 289 23.13 -102.69 -20.81
N PRO A 290 22.00 -101.95 -20.74
CA PRO A 290 21.94 -100.53 -21.07
C PRO A 290 22.38 -99.63 -19.89
N GLU A 291 22.97 -98.48 -20.20
CA GLU A 291 23.67 -97.58 -19.25
C GLU A 291 22.80 -96.85 -18.20
N TRP A 292 21.51 -97.18 -18.11
CA TRP A 292 20.55 -96.56 -17.19
C TRP A 292 21.00 -96.59 -15.72
N GLY A 293 21.65 -97.70 -15.31
CA GLY A 293 22.16 -97.89 -13.95
C GLY A 293 23.33 -96.97 -13.56
N ALA A 294 23.96 -96.25 -14.49
CA ALA A 294 24.98 -95.24 -14.21
C ALA A 294 24.35 -93.84 -14.11
N GLN A 295 23.59 -93.46 -15.15
CA GLN A 295 22.95 -92.13 -15.22
C GLN A 295 21.95 -91.89 -14.08
N ALA A 296 21.24 -92.93 -13.63
CA ALA A 296 20.34 -92.84 -12.47
C ALA A 296 21.09 -92.53 -11.16
N ARG A 297 22.28 -93.11 -10.94
CA ARG A 297 23.12 -92.83 -9.77
C ARG A 297 23.74 -91.44 -9.83
N GLN A 298 24.23 -91.03 -11.00
CA GLN A 298 24.75 -89.67 -11.21
C GLN A 298 23.69 -88.59 -10.91
N ARG A 299 22.45 -88.76 -11.37
CA ARG A 299 21.33 -87.86 -11.02
C ARG A 299 20.96 -87.89 -9.54
N GLN A 300 21.14 -89.01 -8.82
CA GLN A 300 20.91 -89.06 -7.37
C GLN A 300 22.02 -88.31 -6.61
N GLU A 301 23.28 -88.45 -6.99
CA GLU A 301 24.38 -87.66 -6.41
C GLU A 301 24.25 -86.16 -6.69
N GLU A 302 23.83 -85.78 -7.89
CA GLU A 302 23.63 -84.38 -8.27
C GLU A 302 22.46 -83.73 -7.51
N ASN A 303 21.37 -84.48 -7.30
CA ASN A 303 20.28 -84.09 -6.40
C ASN A 303 20.69 -84.05 -4.92
N ALA A 304 21.62 -84.91 -4.47
CA ALA A 304 22.16 -84.84 -3.11
C ALA A 304 23.02 -83.58 -2.92
N ARG A 305 23.99 -83.33 -3.82
CA ARG A 305 24.88 -82.16 -3.78
C ARG A 305 24.10 -80.83 -3.82
N THR A 306 23.03 -80.75 -4.60
CA THR A 306 22.16 -79.55 -4.63
C THR A 306 21.34 -79.38 -3.34
N ARG A 307 20.92 -80.48 -2.69
CA ARG A 307 20.28 -80.42 -1.36
C ARG A 307 21.26 -79.97 -0.27
N ASP A 308 22.48 -80.50 -0.27
CA ASP A 308 23.53 -80.13 0.69
C ASP A 308 23.94 -78.67 0.52
N ALA A 309 24.07 -78.19 -0.73
CA ALA A 309 24.33 -76.79 -1.05
C ALA A 309 23.15 -75.85 -0.72
N PHE A 310 21.94 -76.37 -0.52
CA PHE A 310 20.80 -75.63 0.03
C PHE A 310 20.85 -75.60 1.57
N GLU A 311 21.11 -76.75 2.22
CA GLU A 311 21.26 -76.81 3.68
C GLU A 311 22.45 -76.00 4.19
N GLN A 312 23.59 -75.98 3.49
CA GLN A 312 24.74 -75.12 3.82
C GLN A 312 24.38 -73.63 3.74
N ARG A 313 23.66 -73.19 2.69
CA ARG A 313 23.16 -71.81 2.61
C ARG A 313 22.16 -71.48 3.72
N ARG A 314 21.30 -72.43 4.12
CA ARG A 314 20.38 -72.25 5.26
C ARG A 314 21.11 -72.16 6.61
N ARG A 315 22.22 -72.90 6.79
CA ARG A 315 23.10 -72.79 7.97
C ARG A 315 23.81 -71.42 7.99
N ALA A 316 24.46 -71.02 6.90
CA ALA A 316 25.14 -69.73 6.78
C ALA A 316 24.18 -68.53 7.01
N TRP A 317 22.95 -68.59 6.48
CA TRP A 317 21.92 -67.58 6.76
C TRP A 317 21.52 -67.54 8.25
N SER A 318 21.36 -68.72 8.88
CA SER A 318 21.07 -68.81 10.32
C SER A 318 22.21 -68.32 11.21
N GLU A 319 23.47 -68.43 10.77
CA GLU A 319 24.64 -67.90 11.49
C GLU A 319 24.79 -66.39 11.27
N SER A 320 24.54 -65.90 10.06
CA SER A 320 24.46 -64.46 9.76
C SER A 320 23.41 -63.75 10.63
N LEU A 321 22.21 -64.34 10.77
CA LEU A 321 21.17 -63.82 11.68
C LEU A 321 21.58 -63.81 13.16
N LYS A 322 22.43 -64.73 13.62
CA LYS A 322 22.96 -64.71 14.99
C LYS A 322 24.00 -63.61 15.18
N ASN A 323 24.86 -63.38 14.18
CA ASN A 323 25.87 -62.33 14.21
C ASN A 323 25.27 -60.92 14.10
N LEU A 324 24.10 -60.78 13.46
CA LEU A 324 23.32 -59.53 13.41
C LEU A 324 22.53 -59.24 14.71
N GLY A 325 22.38 -60.23 15.60
CA GLY A 325 21.51 -60.16 16.78
C GLY A 325 22.20 -59.90 18.12
N CYS A 326 23.46 -59.44 18.15
CA CYS A 326 24.21 -59.33 19.41
C CYS A 326 25.23 -58.18 19.44
N LYS A 327 24.77 -56.96 19.80
CA LYS A 327 25.57 -55.96 20.51
C LYS A 327 24.72 -54.81 21.07
N ASP A 328 24.31 -54.95 22.32
CA ASP A 328 23.86 -53.84 23.18
C ASP A 328 24.72 -53.87 24.45
N GLN A 329 25.65 -52.91 24.59
CA GLN A 329 25.99 -52.21 25.86
C GLN A 329 27.21 -51.27 25.75
N ALA A 330 26.93 -49.98 25.94
CA ALA A 330 27.50 -49.12 26.99
C ALA A 330 29.04 -48.85 27.11
N VAL A 331 29.37 -47.57 26.85
CA VAL A 331 30.08 -46.64 27.76
C VAL A 331 31.62 -46.45 27.70
N SER A 332 31.99 -45.19 27.45
CA SER A 332 33.23 -44.44 27.82
C SER A 332 34.57 -44.72 27.12
N GLY A 333 35.27 -43.64 26.75
CA GLY A 333 36.74 -43.63 26.69
C GLY A 333 37.42 -42.82 25.57
N SER A 334 37.82 -41.57 25.87
CA SER A 334 39.07 -40.92 25.40
C SER A 334 39.34 -40.67 23.89
N SER A 335 39.19 -39.39 23.50
CA SER A 335 40.19 -38.54 22.81
C SER A 335 40.60 -38.74 21.32
N ASP A 336 41.01 -37.59 20.76
CA ASP A 336 41.92 -37.33 19.63
C ASP A 336 41.52 -37.48 18.14
N GLN A 337 41.61 -36.31 17.47
CA GLN A 337 42.25 -36.01 16.17
C GLN A 337 41.50 -36.14 14.83
N VAL A 338 41.20 -34.93 14.31
CA VAL A 338 41.01 -34.45 12.92
C VAL A 338 42.25 -34.82 12.06
N PRO A 339 42.12 -35.25 10.78
CA PRO A 339 41.90 -34.30 9.67
C PRO A 339 40.99 -34.73 8.50
N ALA A 340 40.72 -33.76 7.62
CA ALA A 340 39.94 -33.88 6.40
C ALA A 340 40.75 -34.51 5.23
N ALA A 341 40.04 -34.87 4.16
CA ALA A 341 40.60 -35.19 2.84
C ALA A 341 39.66 -34.68 1.73
N ASP A 342 40.25 -34.26 0.62
CA ASP A 342 39.57 -33.55 -0.47
C ASP A 342 38.96 -34.45 -1.57
N VAL A 343 38.03 -33.84 -2.32
CA VAL A 343 37.85 -33.92 -3.78
C VAL A 343 38.54 -35.07 -4.55
N ASP A 344 37.73 -35.93 -5.21
CA ASP A 344 37.66 -36.00 -6.68
C ASP A 344 36.42 -36.78 -7.16
N THR A 345 35.73 -36.28 -8.19
CA THR A 345 35.35 -37.08 -9.37
C THR A 345 34.89 -36.18 -10.53
N SER A 346 35.87 -35.61 -11.23
CA SER A 346 36.02 -35.74 -12.69
C SER A 346 34.73 -35.95 -13.54
N ARG A 347 34.30 -34.86 -14.23
CA ARG A 347 34.31 -34.75 -15.71
C ARG A 347 33.37 -35.66 -16.55
N ASP A 348 32.48 -35.04 -17.34
CA ASP A 348 32.58 -35.03 -18.81
C ASP A 348 31.57 -34.06 -19.47
N GLU A 349 32.07 -33.18 -20.34
CA GLU A 349 31.52 -32.92 -21.68
C GLU A 349 32.58 -32.18 -22.53
N GLN A 350 32.50 -32.28 -23.86
CA GLN A 350 33.60 -31.95 -24.78
C GLN A 350 33.16 -31.08 -25.96
N SER A 351 34.09 -30.25 -26.46
CA SER A 351 34.12 -29.72 -27.85
C SER A 351 32.99 -28.75 -28.24
N ALA A 352 33.07 -27.94 -29.30
CA ALA A 352 34.20 -27.33 -30.02
C ALA A 352 33.60 -26.13 -30.82
N SER A 353 34.11 -24.91 -30.71
CA SER A 353 35.14 -24.29 -31.59
C SER A 353 34.68 -23.89 -33.00
N GLN A 354 35.13 -22.71 -33.44
CA GLN A 354 35.20 -22.20 -34.84
C GLN A 354 33.90 -21.75 -35.55
N ALA A 355 33.94 -20.97 -36.65
CA ALA A 355 34.70 -19.73 -36.95
C ALA A 355 34.37 -19.15 -38.36
N SER A 356 33.70 -18.00 -38.43
CA SER A 356 33.65 -17.05 -39.56
C SER A 356 33.12 -15.70 -39.02
N ARG A 357 33.43 -14.48 -39.49
CA ARG A 357 33.97 -13.94 -40.76
C ARG A 357 33.12 -14.17 -42.00
N ASP A 358 32.16 -13.26 -42.20
CA ASP A 358 31.74 -12.81 -43.53
C ASP A 358 31.52 -11.29 -43.52
N MET A 359 31.68 -10.65 -44.68
CA MET A 359 31.12 -9.32 -44.97
C MET A 359 29.95 -9.53 -45.93
N ASP A 360 28.97 -8.62 -45.93
CA ASP A 360 28.09 -8.44 -47.07
C ASP A 360 27.74 -6.95 -47.24
N ASP A 361 27.36 -6.57 -48.46
CA ASP A 361 27.36 -5.21 -48.97
C ASP A 361 25.96 -4.68 -49.33
N GLY A 362 25.79 -3.36 -49.15
CA GLY A 362 25.02 -2.53 -50.10
C GLY A 362 23.51 -2.33 -49.89
N GLU A 363 23.12 -1.06 -49.75
CA GLU A 363 21.98 -0.46 -50.46
C GLU A 363 22.27 1.05 -50.69
N GLN A 364 22.85 1.39 -51.84
CA GLN A 364 22.20 1.98 -53.02
C GLN A 364 21.73 3.44 -52.90
N TYR A 365 22.43 4.32 -53.64
CA TYR A 365 22.00 5.68 -53.96
C TYR A 365 20.83 5.71 -54.95
N ARG A 366 19.92 6.69 -54.81
CA ARG A 366 19.12 7.26 -55.92
C ARG A 366 18.97 8.78 -55.75
N ALA A 367 18.64 9.47 -56.84
CA ALA A 367 18.71 10.93 -56.94
C ALA A 367 17.48 11.54 -57.64
N SER A 368 17.36 12.87 -57.52
CA SER A 368 16.53 13.80 -58.32
C SER A 368 15.00 13.79 -58.16
N GLY A 369 14.39 14.98 -58.34
CA GLY A 369 12.96 15.28 -58.15
C GLY A 369 12.75 16.34 -57.05
N SER A 370 12.84 17.65 -57.30
CA SER A 370 11.88 18.52 -58.03
C SER A 370 10.54 18.75 -57.31
N SER A 371 10.29 20.04 -57.03
CA SER A 371 9.04 20.76 -56.67
C SER A 371 7.68 20.05 -56.75
N PRO A 372 6.75 20.46 -55.87
CA PRO A 372 5.49 20.99 -56.40
C PRO A 372 5.19 22.45 -56.00
N ASN A 373 4.21 23.02 -56.71
CA ASN A 373 3.74 24.40 -56.65
C ASN A 373 2.65 24.60 -55.57
N GLY A 374 2.47 25.82 -55.07
CA GLY A 374 1.55 26.15 -53.97
C GLY A 374 1.18 27.63 -53.89
N GLN A 375 0.25 28.03 -54.78
CA GLN A 375 -0.72 29.13 -54.67
C GLN A 375 -0.81 29.89 -53.31
N SER A 376 -1.08 31.18 -53.18
CA SER A 376 -1.56 32.25 -54.07
C SER A 376 -2.27 33.24 -53.14
N THR A 377 -1.84 34.50 -53.06
CA THR A 377 -2.72 35.67 -52.84
C THR A 377 -1.88 36.94 -52.80
N ASN A 378 -2.10 37.84 -53.76
CA ASN A 378 -1.93 39.28 -53.56
C ASN A 378 -2.64 40.04 -54.68
N GLY A 379 -3.65 40.84 -54.30
CA GLY A 379 -3.95 42.06 -55.04
C GLY A 379 -2.97 43.16 -54.60
N GLY A 380 -2.77 44.25 -55.32
CA GLY A 380 -3.37 44.60 -56.60
C GLY A 380 -4.03 45.99 -56.57
N GLY A 381 -3.52 46.91 -57.39
CA GLY A 381 -4.19 48.16 -57.74
C GLY A 381 -3.38 49.45 -57.52
N TYR A 382 -3.47 50.33 -58.52
CA TYR A 382 -3.31 51.80 -58.48
C TYR A 382 -1.92 52.38 -58.10
N SER A 383 -1.38 53.41 -58.78
CA SER A 383 -1.76 54.06 -60.06
C SER A 383 -0.68 55.03 -60.58
N GLY A 384 -0.69 55.29 -61.91
CA GLY A 384 -0.19 56.49 -62.59
C GLY A 384 1.29 56.46 -63.06
N ASP A 385 1.65 56.77 -64.30
CA ASP A 385 1.52 58.02 -65.13
C ASP A 385 2.59 59.09 -64.78
N THR A 386 3.28 59.78 -65.71
CA THR A 386 3.11 60.01 -67.17
C THR A 386 4.46 60.18 -67.94
N SER A 387 4.46 60.13 -69.29
CA SER A 387 5.21 60.98 -70.30
C SER A 387 6.74 61.23 -70.10
N THR A 388 7.73 60.92 -70.98
CA THR A 388 8.00 61.02 -72.46
C THR A 388 8.59 62.34 -72.99
N ASP A 389 9.29 62.22 -74.15
CA ASP A 389 9.93 63.23 -75.03
C ASP A 389 11.23 63.90 -74.49
N GLU A 390 12.33 64.18 -75.22
CA GLU A 390 12.75 64.35 -76.65
C GLU A 390 13.09 65.81 -77.05
N GLY A 391 14.10 66.00 -77.94
CA GLY A 391 13.95 66.98 -79.03
C GLY A 391 14.75 68.32 -79.10
N ASN A 392 16.09 68.28 -79.24
CA ASN A 392 16.83 68.93 -80.37
C ASN A 392 16.86 70.49 -80.61
N THR A 393 17.74 70.93 -81.53
CA THR A 393 17.85 72.23 -82.28
C THR A 393 18.50 73.47 -81.60
N SER A 394 19.00 74.53 -82.29
CA SER A 394 19.91 74.67 -83.47
C SER A 394 20.19 76.17 -83.81
N ALA A 395 21.27 76.49 -84.56
CA ALA A 395 21.48 77.74 -85.36
C ALA A 395 21.73 79.09 -84.57
N GLU A 396 22.29 80.21 -85.11
CA GLU A 396 23.12 80.50 -86.30
C GLU A 396 23.91 81.87 -86.28
N THR A 397 25.07 81.88 -86.96
CA THR A 397 25.79 82.90 -87.80
C THR A 397 25.89 84.46 -87.59
N GLY A 398 27.07 85.02 -87.98
CA GLY A 398 27.37 86.44 -88.32
C GLY A 398 28.47 87.12 -87.46
N ARG A 399 29.53 87.86 -87.89
CA ARG A 399 30.22 88.28 -89.17
C ARG A 399 30.04 89.74 -89.69
N THR A 400 31.16 90.49 -89.82
CA THR A 400 31.33 91.82 -90.50
C THR A 400 32.79 92.07 -90.99
N THR A 401 33.16 93.27 -91.49
CA THR A 401 34.40 93.58 -92.28
C THR A 401 35.06 94.98 -92.00
N PRO A 402 36.31 95.27 -92.46
CA PRO A 402 37.17 96.42 -92.03
C PRO A 402 37.52 97.52 -93.09
N ASP A 403 38.50 98.38 -92.76
CA ASP A 403 39.50 99.14 -93.58
C ASP A 403 39.34 100.64 -94.06
N ASP A 404 40.48 101.35 -93.96
CA ASP A 404 41.17 102.32 -94.89
C ASP A 404 41.07 103.89 -94.92
N ALA A 405 42.28 104.50 -94.99
CA ALA A 405 42.80 105.57 -95.90
C ALA A 405 42.62 107.14 -95.80
N ARG A 406 43.76 107.83 -95.50
CA ARG A 406 44.57 108.81 -96.34
C ARG A 406 44.37 110.36 -96.46
N SER A 407 45.54 111.03 -96.65
CA SER A 407 45.91 112.23 -97.49
C SER A 407 45.62 113.70 -97.05
N ALA A 408 46.32 114.77 -97.52
CA ALA A 408 47.70 115.00 -98.06
C ALA A 408 47.98 116.53 -98.41
N ASP A 409 49.26 116.90 -98.70
CA ASP A 409 49.75 118.04 -99.57
C ASP A 409 49.53 119.53 -99.14
N SER A 410 50.20 120.61 -99.65
CA SER A 410 51.51 120.95 -100.31
C SER A 410 51.63 122.54 -100.42
N GLU A 411 52.58 123.32 -101.01
CA GLU A 411 53.88 123.19 -101.74
C GLU A 411 54.66 124.57 -101.82
N SER A 412 55.92 124.60 -102.32
CA SER A 412 56.67 125.72 -102.98
C SER A 412 57.12 127.03 -102.24
N ALA A 413 57.87 127.95 -102.90
CA ALA A 413 59.35 127.99 -103.08
C ALA A 413 59.91 129.25 -103.84
N ARG A 414 61.25 129.49 -103.76
CA ARG A 414 62.21 130.19 -104.71
C ARG A 414 62.60 131.70 -104.60
N HIS A 415 63.89 131.93 -104.91
CA HIS A 415 64.54 133.03 -105.68
C HIS A 415 65.34 134.15 -104.97
N ASP A 416 66.00 135.03 -105.76
CA ASP A 416 67.44 135.41 -105.59
C ASP A 416 67.80 136.91 -105.52
N ASP A 417 69.09 137.11 -105.13
CA ASP A 417 70.05 138.16 -105.54
C ASP A 417 70.21 139.47 -104.71
N ARG A 418 71.37 140.13 -104.92
CA ARG A 418 72.07 141.04 -103.99
C ARG A 418 71.72 142.52 -104.12
N HIS A 419 71.55 143.21 -102.99
CA HIS A 419 72.17 144.53 -102.79
C HIS A 419 72.35 144.87 -101.29
N ASP A 420 73.49 145.46 -100.93
CA ASP A 420 73.93 145.62 -99.53
C ASP A 420 73.40 146.86 -98.79
N GLU A 421 73.60 146.83 -97.46
CA GLU A 421 73.75 147.98 -96.56
C GLU A 421 72.49 148.78 -96.15
N LYS A 422 71.27 148.24 -96.34
CA LYS A 422 70.02 148.87 -95.80
C LYS A 422 69.06 148.03 -94.97
N GLU A 423 69.17 146.70 -94.95
CA GLU A 423 68.18 145.86 -94.25
C GLU A 423 68.56 145.50 -92.80
N ARG A 424 69.79 145.79 -92.36
CA ARG A 424 70.30 145.31 -91.06
C ARG A 424 69.50 145.84 -89.86
N GLU A 425 69.01 147.08 -89.96
CA GLU A 425 68.18 147.71 -88.93
C GLU A 425 66.78 147.09 -88.81
N ALA A 426 66.24 146.54 -89.90
CA ALA A 426 64.93 145.87 -89.87
C ALA A 426 64.99 144.49 -89.17
N ARG A 427 66.12 143.79 -89.31
CA ARG A 427 66.32 142.46 -88.68
C ARG A 427 66.43 142.55 -87.16
N GLU A 428 67.16 143.54 -86.64
CA GLU A 428 67.29 143.78 -85.19
C GLU A 428 65.97 144.15 -84.49
N GLN A 429 64.93 144.55 -85.25
CA GLN A 429 63.60 144.82 -84.73
C GLN A 429 62.68 143.58 -84.80
N ALA A 430 62.77 142.77 -85.86
CA ALA A 430 62.01 141.53 -85.99
C ALA A 430 62.43 140.44 -84.97
N GLU A 431 63.73 140.30 -84.69
CA GLU A 431 64.23 139.30 -83.72
C GLU A 431 63.67 139.51 -82.29
N ARG A 432 63.30 140.75 -81.93
CA ARG A 432 62.76 141.06 -80.60
C ARG A 432 61.29 140.63 -80.46
N GLU A 433 60.47 140.86 -81.47
CA GLU A 433 59.07 140.42 -81.48
C GLU A 433 58.95 138.90 -81.60
N GLU A 434 59.92 138.22 -82.24
CA GLU A 434 59.95 136.76 -82.28
C GLU A 434 60.39 136.16 -80.92
N ALA A 435 61.29 136.81 -80.19
CA ALA A 435 61.73 136.37 -78.87
C ALA A 435 60.58 136.35 -77.83
N GLU A 436 59.83 137.46 -77.68
CA GLU A 436 58.70 137.54 -76.73
C GLU A 436 57.60 136.49 -77.05
N ARG A 437 57.38 136.18 -78.33
CA ARG A 437 56.41 135.17 -78.76
C ARG A 437 56.80 133.74 -78.38
N ARG A 438 58.09 133.43 -78.34
CA ARG A 438 58.59 132.08 -77.98
C ARG A 438 58.46 131.82 -76.48
N GLU A 439 58.79 132.81 -75.64
CA GLU A 439 58.72 132.71 -74.17
C GLU A 439 57.31 132.37 -73.68
N ILE A 440 56.27 132.99 -74.26
CA ILE A 440 54.85 132.73 -73.91
C ILE A 440 54.42 131.30 -74.29
N VAL A 441 54.90 130.75 -75.41
CA VAL A 441 54.59 129.38 -75.83
C VAL A 441 55.28 128.37 -74.93
N GLU A 442 56.54 128.61 -74.56
CA GLU A 442 57.31 127.71 -73.70
C GLU A 442 56.72 127.63 -72.27
N GLU A 443 56.18 128.74 -71.73
CA GLU A 443 55.43 128.72 -70.46
C GLU A 443 54.11 127.94 -70.56
N MET A 444 53.36 128.09 -71.66
CA MET A 444 52.12 127.34 -71.89
C MET A 444 52.38 125.83 -72.00
N GLU A 445 53.38 125.41 -72.76
CA GLU A 445 53.77 124.00 -72.86
C GLU A 445 54.28 123.44 -71.52
N ALA A 446 54.97 124.25 -70.69
CA ALA A 446 55.39 123.82 -69.35
C ALA A 446 54.19 123.51 -68.44
N ARG A 447 53.17 124.37 -68.43
CA ARG A 447 51.94 124.15 -67.64
C ARG A 447 51.13 122.94 -68.14
N GLU A 448 51.08 122.72 -69.47
CA GLU A 448 50.39 121.56 -70.05
C GLU A 448 51.11 120.24 -69.70
N ARG A 449 52.46 120.25 -69.63
CA ARG A 449 53.26 119.11 -69.13
C ARG A 449 53.00 118.82 -67.66
N GLU A 450 52.95 119.83 -66.79
CA GLU A 450 52.61 119.63 -65.36
C GLU A 450 51.20 119.07 -65.17
N ALA A 451 50.20 119.63 -65.85
CA ALA A 451 48.81 119.18 -65.74
C ALA A 451 48.65 117.70 -66.14
N LYS A 452 49.30 117.29 -67.24
CA LYS A 452 49.27 115.89 -67.69
C LYS A 452 49.96 114.93 -66.71
N LEU A 453 51.08 115.35 -66.12
CA LEU A 453 51.80 114.57 -65.11
C LEU A 453 50.98 114.39 -63.83
N GLN A 454 50.10 115.35 -63.49
CA GLN A 454 49.12 115.18 -62.40
C GLN A 454 47.99 114.19 -62.76
N GLU A 455 47.47 114.18 -63.99
CA GLU A 455 46.44 113.23 -64.42
C GLU A 455 46.93 111.79 -64.40
N ASP A 456 48.10 111.53 -65.01
CA ASP A 456 48.69 110.18 -65.07
C ASP A 456 49.00 109.63 -63.66
N LEU A 457 49.40 110.50 -62.72
CA LEU A 457 49.73 110.12 -61.34
C LEU A 457 48.48 109.83 -60.50
N LEU A 458 47.34 110.48 -60.76
CA LEU A 458 46.05 110.12 -60.16
C LEU A 458 45.54 108.76 -60.67
N ARG A 459 45.54 108.54 -61.99
CA ARG A 459 45.11 107.26 -62.60
C ARG A 459 45.89 106.06 -62.05
N ALA A 460 47.21 106.22 -61.89
CA ALA A 460 48.10 105.18 -61.33
C ALA A 460 47.89 104.88 -59.82
N LEU A 461 47.13 105.72 -59.09
CA LEU A 461 46.70 105.45 -57.72
C LEU A 461 45.33 104.75 -57.69
N GLU A 462 44.39 105.17 -58.53
CA GLU A 462 43.06 104.55 -58.65
C GLU A 462 43.16 103.08 -59.10
N GLU A 463 44.00 102.78 -60.09
CA GLU A 463 44.26 101.40 -60.54
C GLU A 463 44.82 100.50 -59.43
N LYS A 464 45.69 101.04 -58.56
CA LYS A 464 46.25 100.29 -57.42
C LYS A 464 45.21 99.99 -56.34
N GLU A 465 44.35 100.95 -56.01
CA GLU A 465 43.26 100.67 -55.08
C GLU A 465 42.27 99.64 -55.64
N GLU A 466 42.03 99.62 -56.96
CA GLU A 466 41.22 98.55 -57.58
C GLU A 466 41.92 97.18 -57.51
N GLU A 467 43.21 97.08 -57.79
CA GLU A 467 43.95 95.82 -57.65
C GLU A 467 43.94 95.30 -56.20
N GLU A 468 44.13 96.17 -55.20
CA GLU A 468 44.05 95.77 -53.79
C GLU A 468 42.62 95.35 -53.38
N ARG A 469 41.59 96.07 -53.83
CA ARG A 469 40.19 95.68 -53.59
C ARG A 469 39.85 94.32 -54.22
N ARG A 470 40.31 94.04 -55.44
CA ARG A 470 40.10 92.74 -56.11
C ARG A 470 40.82 91.61 -55.38
N ARG A 471 42.08 91.80 -54.96
CA ARG A 471 42.82 90.80 -54.16
C ARG A 471 42.13 90.49 -52.84
N GLN A 472 41.63 91.50 -52.12
CA GLN A 472 40.93 91.29 -50.86
C GLN A 472 39.61 90.51 -51.03
N GLU A 473 38.89 90.74 -52.12
CA GLU A 473 37.67 89.98 -52.44
C GLU A 473 37.97 88.53 -52.85
N GLU A 474 38.98 88.32 -53.72
CA GLU A 474 39.45 86.98 -54.10
C GLU A 474 39.95 86.18 -52.89
N GLU A 475 40.72 86.81 -51.99
CA GLU A 475 41.18 86.19 -50.74
C GLU A 475 40.02 85.85 -49.79
N ARG A 476 38.96 86.68 -49.75
CA ARG A 476 37.75 86.39 -48.98
C ARG A 476 36.98 85.20 -49.55
N ILE A 477 36.77 85.15 -50.86
CA ILE A 477 36.08 84.04 -51.54
C ILE A 477 36.87 82.73 -51.37
N GLN A 478 38.20 82.76 -51.47
CA GLN A 478 39.04 81.59 -51.23
C GLN A 478 38.90 81.05 -49.79
N LYS A 479 38.92 81.94 -48.78
CA LYS A 479 38.74 81.57 -47.37
C LYS A 479 37.34 81.02 -47.07
N GLU A 480 36.29 81.62 -47.62
CA GLU A 480 34.92 81.15 -47.42
C GLU A 480 34.71 79.76 -48.03
N ALA A 481 35.21 79.54 -49.26
CA ALA A 481 35.20 78.23 -49.89
C ALA A 481 36.10 77.20 -49.19
N GLU A 482 37.19 77.62 -48.52
CA GLU A 482 38.04 76.75 -47.72
C GLU A 482 37.38 76.34 -46.39
N GLU A 483 36.68 77.27 -45.73
CA GLU A 483 35.83 76.93 -44.57
C GLU A 483 34.67 76.01 -44.95
N GLU A 484 34.02 76.20 -46.11
CA GLU A 484 32.95 75.32 -46.58
C GLU A 484 33.47 73.89 -46.82
N ARG A 485 34.59 73.74 -47.55
CA ARG A 485 35.25 72.42 -47.73
C ARG A 485 35.58 71.77 -46.39
N ARG A 486 36.13 72.52 -45.42
CA ARG A 486 36.45 71.99 -44.10
C ARG A 486 35.20 71.50 -43.35
N ARG A 487 34.08 72.22 -43.44
CA ARG A 487 32.78 71.81 -42.86
C ARG A 487 32.17 70.60 -43.57
N ASP A 488 32.45 70.37 -44.84
CA ASP A 488 32.06 69.15 -45.56
C ASP A 488 32.94 67.96 -45.18
N GLU A 489 34.26 68.14 -45.07
CA GLU A 489 35.18 67.11 -44.58
C GLU A 489 34.86 66.71 -43.13
N GLU A 490 34.55 67.67 -42.25
CA GLU A 490 34.05 67.45 -40.89
C GLU A 490 32.75 66.61 -40.91
N ARG A 491 31.75 66.98 -41.72
CA ARG A 491 30.47 66.24 -41.84
C ARG A 491 30.64 64.83 -42.41
N ILE A 492 31.53 64.64 -43.39
CA ILE A 492 31.82 63.32 -43.98
C ILE A 492 32.52 62.42 -42.93
N ALA A 493 33.47 62.97 -42.16
CA ALA A 493 34.16 62.23 -41.11
C ALA A 493 33.19 61.75 -40.00
N GLU A 494 32.26 62.60 -39.56
CA GLU A 494 31.21 62.22 -38.60
C GLU A 494 30.29 61.11 -39.13
N LEU A 495 29.87 61.20 -40.41
CA LEU A 495 29.04 60.18 -41.04
C LEU A 495 29.79 58.84 -41.17
N GLU A 496 31.06 58.85 -41.58
CA GLU A 496 31.87 57.63 -41.59
C GLU A 496 32.06 57.05 -40.18
N GLU A 497 32.26 57.88 -39.15
CA GLU A 497 32.40 57.39 -37.78
C GLU A 497 31.07 56.78 -37.27
N SER A 498 29.94 57.41 -37.58
CA SER A 498 28.61 56.86 -37.30
C SER A 498 28.38 55.50 -37.98
N ILE A 499 28.77 55.37 -39.26
CA ILE A 499 28.72 54.10 -40.01
C ILE A 499 29.66 53.06 -39.39
N ARG A 500 30.87 53.44 -38.95
CA ARG A 500 31.81 52.55 -38.24
C ARG A 500 31.22 52.07 -36.91
N ARG A 501 30.66 52.97 -36.10
CA ARG A 501 29.99 52.66 -34.82
C ARG A 501 28.79 51.72 -35.01
N MET A 502 27.92 51.97 -36.01
CA MET A 502 26.79 51.09 -36.32
C MET A 502 27.20 49.70 -36.80
N LYS A 503 28.27 49.58 -37.60
CA LYS A 503 28.80 48.26 -38.01
C LYS A 503 29.27 47.44 -36.81
N ILE A 504 30.03 48.06 -35.90
CA ILE A 504 30.52 47.42 -34.67
C ILE A 504 29.34 46.96 -33.79
N LEU A 505 28.33 47.81 -33.59
CA LEU A 505 27.14 47.46 -32.81
C LEU A 505 26.36 46.28 -33.43
N ASN A 506 26.12 46.29 -34.74
CA ASN A 506 25.40 45.20 -35.43
C ASN A 506 26.20 43.88 -35.42
N GLU A 507 27.53 43.94 -35.49
CA GLU A 507 28.40 42.76 -35.33
C GLU A 507 28.37 42.23 -33.89
N GLN A 508 28.39 43.11 -32.88
CA GLN A 508 28.27 42.75 -31.46
C GLN A 508 26.89 42.12 -31.15
N GLU A 509 25.78 42.73 -31.59
CA GLU A 509 24.44 42.15 -31.49
C GLU A 509 24.35 40.80 -32.23
N GLY A 510 25.01 40.67 -33.37
CA GLY A 510 25.09 39.42 -34.14
C GLY A 510 25.86 38.32 -33.40
N ILE A 511 26.93 38.66 -32.66
CA ILE A 511 27.66 37.73 -31.79
C ILE A 511 26.80 37.37 -30.58
N GLU A 512 26.27 38.34 -29.85
CA GLU A 512 25.40 38.11 -28.69
C GLU A 512 24.20 37.24 -29.04
N ARG A 513 23.53 37.48 -30.18
CA ARG A 513 22.39 36.67 -30.63
C ARG A 513 22.80 35.21 -30.86
N ARG A 514 23.95 34.98 -31.50
CA ARG A 514 24.50 33.62 -31.72
C ARG A 514 24.88 32.94 -30.40
N GLU A 515 25.38 33.68 -29.41
CA GLU A 515 25.71 33.13 -28.10
C GLU A 515 24.46 32.84 -27.26
N LYS A 516 23.49 33.75 -27.24
CA LYS A 516 22.16 33.56 -26.62
C LYS A 516 21.43 32.37 -27.25
N GLU A 517 21.49 32.19 -28.58
CA GLU A 517 20.98 31.00 -29.26
C GLU A 517 21.75 29.72 -28.87
N LYS A 518 23.08 29.74 -28.80
CA LYS A 518 23.87 28.58 -28.35
C LYS A 518 23.54 28.19 -26.91
N GLN A 519 23.45 29.17 -26.00
CA GLN A 519 23.05 28.95 -24.61
C GLN A 519 21.63 28.39 -24.52
N ALA A 520 20.66 28.97 -25.24
CA ALA A 520 19.29 28.46 -25.29
C ALA A 520 19.19 27.03 -25.86
N ARG A 521 20.00 26.68 -26.89
CA ARG A 521 20.08 25.31 -27.40
C ARG A 521 20.66 24.34 -26.36
N LEU A 522 21.79 24.68 -25.75
CA LEU A 522 22.42 23.86 -24.70
C LEU A 522 21.53 23.71 -23.45
N GLN A 523 20.80 24.76 -23.07
CA GLN A 523 19.83 24.71 -21.99
C GLN A 523 18.66 23.79 -22.35
N LYS A 524 18.05 23.96 -23.53
CA LYS A 524 16.95 23.11 -24.00
C LYS A 524 17.36 21.64 -24.15
N GLU A 525 18.61 21.37 -24.51
CA GLU A 525 19.19 20.03 -24.58
C GLU A 525 19.38 19.42 -23.19
N ARG A 526 19.92 20.18 -22.23
CA ARG A 526 20.00 19.76 -20.81
C ARG A 526 18.63 19.52 -20.18
N GLU A 527 17.65 20.40 -20.45
CA GLU A 527 16.26 20.24 -20.00
C GLU A 527 15.62 18.97 -20.60
N ALA A 528 15.87 18.70 -21.89
CA ALA A 528 15.42 17.46 -22.54
C ALA A 528 16.13 16.21 -21.98
N GLN A 529 17.41 16.31 -21.62
CA GLN A 529 18.17 15.22 -20.99
C GLN A 529 17.65 14.92 -19.58
N LEU A 530 17.52 15.94 -18.72
CA LEU A 530 16.94 15.82 -17.38
C LEU A 530 15.50 15.29 -17.42
N ARG A 531 14.71 15.72 -18.41
CA ARG A 531 13.36 15.19 -18.62
C ARG A 531 13.37 13.70 -18.98
N ARG A 532 14.23 13.26 -19.91
CA ARG A 532 14.37 11.82 -20.26
C ARG A 532 14.82 11.00 -19.06
N GLU A 533 15.75 11.52 -18.26
CA GLU A 533 16.21 10.83 -17.05
C GLU A 533 15.10 10.75 -15.98
N ALA A 534 14.32 11.81 -15.81
CA ALA A 534 13.14 11.80 -14.93
C ALA A 534 12.06 10.83 -15.42
N GLU A 535 11.79 10.78 -16.73
CA GLU A 535 10.87 9.82 -17.35
C GLU A 535 11.35 8.37 -17.15
N GLN A 536 12.65 8.10 -17.29
CA GLN A 536 13.25 6.78 -17.00
C GLN A 536 13.20 6.40 -15.51
N ARG A 537 13.52 7.34 -14.60
CA ARG A 537 13.42 7.13 -13.15
C ARG A 537 11.97 6.82 -12.74
N ALA A 538 11.01 7.57 -13.26
CA ALA A 538 9.58 7.34 -13.01
C ALA A 538 9.08 6.00 -13.58
N GLN A 539 9.61 5.55 -14.74
CA GLN A 539 9.31 4.22 -15.27
C GLN A 539 9.84 3.10 -14.35
N ALA A 540 11.11 3.19 -13.91
CA ALA A 540 11.71 2.20 -13.01
C ALA A 540 11.06 2.19 -11.60
N GLU A 541 10.60 3.35 -11.12
CA GLU A 541 9.83 3.45 -9.87
C GLU A 541 8.43 2.84 -10.02
N ALA A 542 7.74 3.11 -11.13
CA ALA A 542 6.43 2.51 -11.44
C ALA A 542 6.51 1.00 -11.69
N GLU A 543 7.62 0.49 -12.21
CA GLU A 543 7.89 -0.94 -12.37
C GLU A 543 8.05 -1.63 -11.01
N ARG A 544 8.94 -1.12 -10.15
CA ARG A 544 9.10 -1.62 -8.76
C ARG A 544 7.80 -1.56 -7.96
N ALA A 545 7.02 -0.50 -8.12
CA ALA A 545 5.73 -0.36 -7.47
C ALA A 545 4.69 -1.41 -7.95
N ARG A 546 4.78 -1.87 -9.21
CA ARG A 546 3.98 -3.01 -9.70
C ARG A 546 4.48 -4.32 -9.12
N GLU A 547 5.78 -4.59 -9.14
CA GLU A 547 6.37 -5.79 -8.53
C GLU A 547 6.03 -5.89 -7.03
N GLU A 548 6.00 -4.76 -6.32
CA GLU A 548 5.59 -4.70 -4.91
C GLU A 548 4.09 -4.90 -4.75
N ALA A 549 3.25 -4.26 -5.57
CA ALA A 549 1.81 -4.48 -5.56
C ALA A 549 1.43 -5.94 -5.88
N GLU A 550 2.12 -6.58 -6.81
CA GLU A 550 1.93 -8.00 -7.17
C GLU A 550 2.36 -8.93 -6.03
N ARG A 551 3.54 -8.72 -5.42
CA ARG A 551 3.96 -9.47 -4.23
C ARG A 551 3.00 -9.29 -3.05
N ASN A 552 2.51 -8.06 -2.83
CA ASN A 552 1.53 -7.78 -1.78
C ASN A 552 0.17 -8.44 -2.08
N ALA A 553 -0.28 -8.46 -3.33
CA ALA A 553 -1.51 -9.16 -3.74
C ALA A 553 -1.38 -10.69 -3.62
N GLN A 554 -0.23 -11.27 -3.97
CA GLN A 554 0.08 -12.69 -3.76
C GLN A 554 0.06 -13.03 -2.26
N MET A 555 0.68 -12.20 -1.42
CA MET A 555 0.64 -12.36 0.04
C MET A 555 -0.78 -12.24 0.60
N GLU A 556 -1.59 -11.30 0.11
CA GLU A 556 -2.99 -11.15 0.53
C GLU A 556 -3.86 -12.35 0.09
N GLN A 557 -3.57 -12.95 -1.07
CA GLN A 557 -4.21 -14.19 -1.52
C GLN A 557 -3.82 -15.39 -0.64
N TYR A 558 -2.53 -15.56 -0.36
CA TYR A 558 -2.01 -16.62 0.52
C TYR A 558 -2.58 -16.53 1.94
N LEU A 559 -2.68 -15.32 2.51
CA LEU A 559 -3.30 -15.11 3.83
C LEU A 559 -4.81 -15.46 3.83
N LYS A 560 -5.54 -15.16 2.74
CA LYS A 560 -6.95 -15.57 2.59
C LYS A 560 -7.12 -17.07 2.41
N GLU A 561 -6.17 -17.74 1.76
CA GLU A 561 -6.15 -19.19 1.61
C GLU A 561 -5.89 -19.87 2.97
N LEU A 562 -4.89 -19.39 3.74
CA LEU A 562 -4.67 -19.84 5.12
C LEU A 562 -5.91 -19.61 6.01
N GLU A 563 -6.56 -18.45 5.94
CA GLU A 563 -7.77 -18.18 6.71
C GLU A 563 -8.92 -19.14 6.33
N GLN A 564 -9.04 -19.50 5.05
CA GLN A 564 -10.03 -20.50 4.58
C GLN A 564 -9.68 -21.93 5.04
N LEU A 565 -8.40 -22.31 5.04
CA LEU A 565 -7.94 -23.59 5.56
C LEU A 565 -8.16 -23.70 7.08
N GLU A 566 -7.89 -22.64 7.86
CA GLU A 566 -8.19 -22.61 9.30
C GLU A 566 -9.71 -22.71 9.57
N ARG A 567 -10.52 -21.93 8.84
CA ARG A 567 -12.00 -21.98 8.95
C ARG A 567 -12.55 -23.36 8.64
N THR A 568 -12.13 -23.97 7.53
CA THR A 568 -12.60 -25.31 7.14
C THR A 568 -12.08 -26.41 8.06
N ALA A 569 -10.87 -26.28 8.63
CA ALA A 569 -10.37 -27.19 9.65
C ALA A 569 -11.19 -27.12 10.96
N VAL A 570 -11.56 -25.92 11.40
CA VAL A 570 -12.44 -25.73 12.58
C VAL A 570 -13.85 -26.29 12.34
N GLU A 571 -14.41 -26.09 11.14
CA GLU A 571 -15.70 -26.67 10.77
C GLU A 571 -15.65 -28.21 10.66
N ALA A 572 -14.57 -28.77 10.12
CA ALA A 572 -14.34 -30.21 10.07
C ALA A 572 -14.20 -30.83 11.48
N GLN A 573 -13.43 -30.20 12.36
CA GLN A 573 -13.28 -30.63 13.76
C GLN A 573 -14.62 -30.59 14.51
N ARG A 574 -15.42 -29.54 14.30
CA ARG A 574 -16.78 -29.43 14.87
C ARG A 574 -17.70 -30.55 14.35
N LEU A 575 -17.59 -30.90 13.07
CA LEU A 575 -18.34 -32.00 12.47
C LEU A 575 -17.93 -33.36 13.03
N GLU A 576 -16.63 -33.61 13.22
CA GLU A 576 -16.10 -34.82 13.85
C GLU A 576 -16.60 -34.98 15.30
N GLN A 577 -16.51 -33.93 16.12
CA GLN A 577 -17.02 -33.93 17.50
C GLN A 577 -18.53 -34.24 17.55
N TYR A 578 -19.31 -33.68 16.63
CA TYR A 578 -20.74 -34.00 16.49
C TYR A 578 -20.97 -35.45 16.06
N GLN A 579 -20.20 -35.99 15.10
CA GLN A 579 -20.32 -37.39 14.68
C GLN A 579 -19.99 -38.34 15.85
N GLU A 580 -18.95 -38.06 16.64
CA GLU A 580 -18.67 -38.79 17.87
C GLU A 580 -19.84 -38.71 18.87
N ALA A 581 -20.37 -37.52 19.12
CA ALA A 581 -21.47 -37.32 20.08
C ALA A 581 -22.75 -38.04 19.64
N ALA A 582 -23.09 -37.98 18.35
CA ALA A 582 -24.21 -38.71 17.75
C ALA A 582 -23.97 -40.24 17.78
N ALA A 583 -22.75 -40.72 17.56
CA ALA A 583 -22.42 -42.14 17.72
C ALA A 583 -22.56 -42.61 19.17
N LYS A 584 -22.07 -41.81 20.14
CA LYS A 584 -22.21 -42.06 21.59
C LYS A 584 -23.69 -42.11 22.00
N GLU A 585 -24.52 -41.18 21.52
CA GLU A 585 -25.97 -41.15 21.77
C GLU A 585 -26.71 -42.35 21.14
N ARG A 586 -26.37 -42.73 19.90
CA ARG A 586 -26.92 -43.95 19.24
C ARG A 586 -26.58 -45.20 20.04
N ILE A 587 -25.33 -45.34 20.48
CA ILE A 587 -24.88 -46.46 21.32
C ILE A 587 -25.56 -46.43 22.69
N ARG A 588 -25.79 -45.26 23.30
CA ARG A 588 -26.55 -45.10 24.56
C ARG A 588 -27.98 -45.60 24.40
N CYS A 589 -28.67 -45.19 23.34
CA CYS A 589 -30.02 -45.65 23.00
C CYS A 589 -30.06 -47.16 22.75
N GLN A 590 -29.12 -47.73 21.98
CA GLN A 590 -29.03 -49.18 21.75
C GLN A 590 -28.79 -49.97 23.03
N LYS A 591 -27.89 -49.50 23.92
CA LYS A 591 -27.62 -50.15 25.21
C LYS A 591 -28.83 -50.10 26.15
N ARG A 592 -29.52 -48.96 26.24
CA ARG A 592 -30.81 -48.83 26.95
C ARG A 592 -31.81 -49.84 26.42
N ASP A 593 -32.01 -49.88 25.11
CA ASP A 593 -33.02 -50.73 24.48
C ASP A 593 -32.74 -52.23 24.69
N ALA A 594 -31.47 -52.64 24.57
CA ALA A 594 -31.02 -54.00 24.83
C ALA A 594 -31.18 -54.39 26.31
N VAL A 595 -30.91 -53.50 27.26
CA VAL A 595 -31.02 -53.79 28.71
C VAL A 595 -32.47 -53.79 29.20
N GLN A 596 -33.29 -52.81 28.78
CA GLN A 596 -34.65 -52.65 29.32
C GLN A 596 -35.70 -53.58 28.71
N TRP A 597 -35.48 -54.05 27.47
CA TRP A 597 -36.44 -54.89 26.74
C TRP A 597 -35.83 -56.17 26.15
N ASN A 598 -34.58 -56.51 26.50
CA ASN A 598 -33.81 -57.64 25.93
C ASN A 598 -33.79 -57.62 24.38
N ILE A 599 -33.79 -56.42 23.79
CA ILE A 599 -33.75 -56.24 22.33
C ILE A 599 -32.37 -56.70 21.82
N ARG A 600 -32.37 -57.70 20.96
CA ARG A 600 -31.18 -58.33 20.36
C ARG A 600 -31.32 -58.42 18.84
N PRO A 601 -30.21 -58.43 18.09
CA PRO A 601 -30.22 -58.59 16.64
C PRO A 601 -30.45 -60.06 16.23
N ASP A 602 -31.53 -60.68 16.70
CA ASP A 602 -31.88 -62.07 16.40
C ASP A 602 -33.37 -62.24 16.04
N PRO A 603 -33.74 -63.25 15.22
CA PRO A 603 -35.12 -63.44 14.75
C PRO A 603 -36.12 -63.89 15.82
N PHE A 604 -35.67 -64.36 16.98
CA PHE A 604 -36.53 -64.83 18.08
C PHE A 604 -36.95 -63.65 18.97
N SER A 605 -36.02 -62.77 19.34
CA SER A 605 -36.31 -61.52 20.06
C SER A 605 -37.31 -60.63 19.30
N LYS A 606 -37.21 -60.56 17.97
CA LYS A 606 -38.20 -59.89 17.10
C LYS A 606 -39.60 -60.51 17.16
N ARG A 607 -39.72 -61.83 17.33
CA ARG A 607 -41.02 -62.54 17.45
C ARG A 607 -41.68 -62.35 18.83
N LEU A 608 -40.92 -62.00 19.86
CA LEU A 608 -41.43 -61.69 21.20
C LEU A 608 -41.91 -60.24 21.34
N TRP A 609 -41.73 -59.41 20.32
CA TRP A 609 -42.18 -58.02 20.32
C TRP A 609 -43.70 -57.92 20.18
N THR A 610 -44.37 -57.45 21.22
CA THR A 610 -45.84 -57.30 21.25
C THR A 610 -46.23 -55.82 21.28
N PRO A 611 -47.49 -55.47 20.95
CA PRO A 611 -47.97 -54.10 21.12
C PRO A 611 -47.80 -53.55 22.54
N GLN A 612 -47.95 -54.39 23.57
CA GLN A 612 -47.72 -53.98 24.96
C GLN A 612 -46.26 -53.59 25.23
N TRP A 613 -45.29 -54.31 24.66
CA TRP A 613 -43.87 -53.93 24.75
C TRP A 613 -43.58 -52.61 24.03
N SER A 614 -44.16 -52.40 22.85
CA SER A 614 -44.09 -51.13 22.11
C SER A 614 -44.67 -49.95 22.91
N ILE A 615 -45.89 -50.11 23.45
CA ILE A 615 -46.57 -49.10 24.28
C ILE A 615 -45.73 -48.75 25.52
N ARG A 616 -45.19 -49.76 26.22
CA ARG A 616 -44.33 -49.55 27.39
C ARG A 616 -43.02 -48.86 27.03
N ARG A 617 -42.38 -49.21 25.90
CA ARG A 617 -41.20 -48.51 25.40
C ARG A 617 -41.51 -47.05 25.10
N PHE A 618 -42.58 -46.77 24.37
CA PHE A 618 -43.03 -45.40 24.07
C PHE A 618 -43.25 -44.57 25.34
N GLN A 619 -43.87 -45.14 26.38
CA GLN A 619 -44.04 -44.48 27.68
C GLN A 619 -42.70 -44.13 28.34
N THR A 620 -41.76 -45.09 28.45
CA THR A 620 -40.43 -44.84 29.03
C THR A 620 -39.65 -43.78 28.25
N LEU A 621 -39.62 -43.88 26.92
CA LEU A 621 -38.94 -42.90 26.07
C LEU A 621 -39.61 -41.52 26.12
N CYS A 622 -40.92 -41.43 26.39
CA CYS A 622 -41.59 -40.16 26.64
C CYS A 622 -41.19 -39.50 27.97
N ALA A 623 -40.83 -40.25 29.00
CA ALA A 623 -40.23 -39.66 30.20
C ALA A 623 -38.82 -39.14 29.87
N GLU A 624 -37.96 -40.03 29.37
CA GLU A 624 -36.55 -39.75 29.07
C GLU A 624 -36.37 -38.53 28.13
N PHE A 625 -37.18 -38.44 27.07
CA PHE A 625 -37.12 -37.35 26.10
C PHE A 625 -37.61 -36.00 26.64
N ASP A 626 -38.34 -35.92 27.77
CA ASP A 626 -38.68 -34.64 28.41
C ASP A 626 -37.60 -34.18 29.39
N GLU A 627 -36.91 -35.13 30.02
CA GLU A 627 -35.85 -34.88 31.00
C GLU A 627 -34.50 -34.52 30.33
N ILE A 628 -34.19 -35.13 29.17
CA ILE A 628 -32.96 -34.85 28.42
C ILE A 628 -32.91 -33.40 27.89
N LYS A 629 -31.78 -32.75 28.14
CA LYS A 629 -31.38 -31.48 27.52
C LYS A 629 -30.38 -31.78 26.40
N PHE A 630 -30.89 -31.94 25.18
CA PHE A 630 -30.07 -32.13 23.99
C PHE A 630 -29.17 -30.91 23.75
N GLY A 631 -27.96 -31.14 23.24
CA GLY A 631 -26.92 -30.13 22.99
C GLY A 631 -25.72 -30.77 22.28
N ASP A 632 -24.62 -30.05 22.06
CA ASP A 632 -23.52 -30.53 21.21
C ASP A 632 -22.88 -31.85 21.69
N ALA A 633 -22.78 -32.05 23.01
CA ALA A 633 -22.27 -33.30 23.61
C ALA A 633 -23.29 -34.45 23.64
N GLN A 634 -24.57 -34.18 23.39
CA GLN A 634 -25.65 -35.17 23.31
C GLN A 634 -26.70 -34.69 22.28
N PRO A 635 -26.40 -34.79 20.96
CA PRO A 635 -27.28 -34.29 19.93
C PRO A 635 -28.53 -35.17 19.77
N LEU A 636 -29.59 -34.60 19.19
CA LEU A 636 -30.81 -35.34 18.87
C LEU A 636 -30.51 -36.42 17.81
N THR A 637 -30.77 -37.69 18.13
CA THR A 637 -30.71 -38.77 17.14
C THR A 637 -32.08 -39.41 16.93
N PHE A 638 -32.26 -40.10 15.79
CA PHE A 638 -33.51 -40.79 15.47
C PHE A 638 -33.91 -41.82 16.55
N GLN A 639 -32.94 -42.48 17.20
CA GLN A 639 -33.16 -43.47 18.27
C GLN A 639 -33.48 -42.84 19.63
N SER A 640 -33.26 -41.53 19.80
CA SER A 640 -33.61 -40.76 21.00
C SER A 640 -35.10 -40.39 21.04
N ILE A 641 -35.76 -40.30 19.88
CA ILE A 641 -37.15 -39.84 19.76
C ILE A 641 -38.13 -40.99 20.10
N PRO A 642 -39.16 -40.75 20.95
CA PRO A 642 -40.17 -41.74 21.30
C PRO A 642 -41.20 -41.91 20.17
N TRP A 643 -40.82 -42.50 19.04
CA TRP A 643 -41.74 -42.75 17.94
C TRP A 643 -42.91 -43.68 18.36
N PRO A 644 -44.18 -43.26 18.21
CA PRO A 644 -45.35 -44.08 18.58
C PRO A 644 -45.59 -45.17 17.54
N MET A 645 -44.85 -46.27 17.65
CA MET A 645 -44.68 -47.26 16.58
C MET A 645 -44.70 -48.70 17.12
N LEU A 646 -45.53 -49.57 16.51
CA LEU A 646 -45.59 -51.00 16.85
C LEU A 646 -44.39 -51.81 16.37
N HIS A 647 -43.56 -51.26 15.49
CA HIS A 647 -42.41 -51.93 14.87
C HIS A 647 -41.31 -52.28 15.89
N TYR A 648 -40.54 -53.34 15.61
CA TYR A 648 -39.42 -53.76 16.45
C TYR A 648 -38.27 -52.73 16.33
N PRO A 649 -37.69 -52.20 17.44
CA PRO A 649 -36.87 -51.00 17.37
C PRO A 649 -35.61 -51.05 16.47
N PRO A 650 -34.90 -52.19 16.31
CA PRO A 650 -33.80 -52.31 15.35
C PRO A 650 -34.23 -52.21 13.87
N ASP A 651 -35.48 -52.50 13.53
CA ASP A 651 -36.01 -52.38 12.17
C ASP A 651 -36.54 -50.96 11.86
N LEU A 652 -36.57 -50.05 12.85
CA LEU A 652 -37.23 -48.76 12.70
C LEU A 652 -36.40 -47.79 11.84
N THR A 653 -36.93 -47.44 10.66
CA THR A 653 -36.40 -46.39 9.76
C THR A 653 -37.39 -45.23 9.63
N PHE A 654 -36.95 -44.13 8.99
CA PHE A 654 -37.81 -42.98 8.69
C PHE A 654 -39.05 -43.36 7.86
N ASP A 655 -38.90 -44.27 6.91
CA ASP A 655 -39.92 -44.61 5.91
C ASP A 655 -41.11 -45.37 6.54
N LEU A 656 -40.88 -45.99 7.70
CA LEU A 656 -41.92 -46.60 8.53
C LEU A 656 -42.70 -45.56 9.34
N VAL A 657 -42.17 -44.36 9.60
CA VAL A 657 -42.83 -43.29 10.36
C VAL A 657 -43.87 -42.59 9.49
N ASN A 658 -44.97 -43.32 9.24
CA ASN A 658 -46.12 -42.85 8.47
C ASN A 658 -47.41 -42.83 9.32
N TRP A 659 -48.41 -42.10 8.84
CA TRP A 659 -49.68 -41.88 9.53
C TRP A 659 -50.36 -43.18 9.99
N SER A 660 -50.43 -44.19 9.11
CA SER A 660 -51.10 -45.47 9.40
C SER A 660 -50.41 -46.23 10.53
N ALA A 661 -49.08 -46.25 10.58
CA ALA A 661 -48.35 -46.91 11.66
C ALA A 661 -48.54 -46.22 13.03
N VAL A 662 -48.70 -44.89 13.04
CA VAL A 662 -49.04 -44.10 14.25
C VAL A 662 -50.47 -44.39 14.72
N GLU A 663 -51.44 -44.41 13.80
CA GLU A 663 -52.82 -44.77 14.14
C GLU A 663 -52.94 -46.21 14.66
N GLN A 664 -52.24 -47.17 14.04
CA GLN A 664 -52.19 -48.56 14.52
C GLN A 664 -51.61 -48.66 15.94
N PHE A 665 -50.56 -47.89 16.26
CA PHE A 665 -50.03 -47.81 17.62
C PHE A 665 -51.07 -47.30 18.60
N PHE A 666 -51.76 -46.19 18.31
CA PHE A 666 -52.76 -45.64 19.22
C PHE A 666 -54.05 -46.47 19.29
N LEU A 667 -54.41 -47.20 18.23
CA LEU A 667 -55.50 -48.18 18.24
C LEU A 667 -55.17 -49.34 19.19
N ALA A 668 -53.96 -49.89 19.09
CA ALA A 668 -53.48 -50.92 20.01
C ALA A 668 -53.36 -50.41 21.45
N ALA A 669 -52.90 -49.17 21.65
CA ALA A 669 -52.87 -48.51 22.96
C ALA A 669 -54.26 -48.45 23.60
N LYS A 670 -55.27 -48.00 22.84
CA LYS A 670 -56.67 -47.91 23.30
C LYS A 670 -57.25 -49.26 23.75
N GLY A 671 -56.77 -50.37 23.19
CA GLY A 671 -57.16 -51.73 23.59
C GLY A 671 -56.38 -52.33 24.77
N ASN A 672 -55.34 -51.65 25.27
CA ASN A 672 -54.41 -52.19 26.29
C ASN A 672 -54.29 -51.32 27.56
N MET A 673 -55.07 -50.25 27.70
CA MET A 673 -55.11 -49.38 28.90
C MET A 673 -56.50 -48.81 29.12
N SER A 674 -56.76 -48.20 30.28
CA SER A 674 -58.05 -47.55 30.55
C SER A 674 -58.26 -46.31 29.68
N ASN A 675 -59.52 -45.91 29.48
CA ASN A 675 -59.87 -44.72 28.69
C ASN A 675 -59.22 -43.42 29.24
N GLY A 676 -59.04 -43.35 30.57
CA GLY A 676 -58.37 -42.22 31.24
C GLY A 676 -56.87 -42.17 30.96
N GLU A 677 -56.18 -43.31 31.04
CA GLU A 677 -54.76 -43.43 30.70
C GLU A 677 -54.51 -43.15 29.21
N TYR A 678 -55.38 -43.67 28.34
CA TYR A 678 -55.32 -43.43 26.90
C TYR A 678 -55.47 -41.94 26.56
N LYS A 679 -56.46 -41.26 27.14
CA LYS A 679 -56.67 -39.80 26.97
C LYS A 679 -55.46 -39.00 27.44
N ASN A 680 -54.86 -39.37 28.57
CA ASN A 680 -53.64 -38.76 29.12
C ASN A 680 -52.42 -38.98 28.21
N MET A 681 -52.25 -40.20 27.67
CA MET A 681 -51.19 -40.54 26.73
C MET A 681 -51.30 -39.75 25.43
N VAL A 682 -52.48 -39.75 24.79
CA VAL A 682 -52.72 -39.01 23.54
C VAL A 682 -52.50 -37.52 23.72
N GLU A 683 -52.95 -36.92 24.83
CA GLU A 683 -52.72 -35.50 25.11
C GLU A 683 -51.23 -35.16 25.33
N LYS A 684 -50.49 -35.99 26.07
CA LYS A 684 -49.04 -35.81 26.23
C LYS A 684 -48.29 -35.98 24.91
N ALA A 685 -48.66 -36.98 24.11
CA ALA A 685 -48.06 -37.24 22.80
C ALA A 685 -48.30 -36.07 21.82
N HIS A 686 -49.53 -35.54 21.77
CA HIS A 686 -49.89 -34.37 20.96
C HIS A 686 -49.03 -33.14 21.32
N ARG A 687 -48.91 -32.82 22.62
CA ARG A 687 -48.06 -31.71 23.10
C ARG A 687 -46.57 -31.95 22.85
N ARG A 688 -46.11 -33.21 22.86
CA ARG A 688 -44.71 -33.60 22.66
C ARG A 688 -44.26 -33.47 21.21
N PHE A 689 -45.08 -33.91 20.26
CA PHE A 689 -44.76 -33.88 18.83
C PHE A 689 -45.13 -32.56 18.15
N HIS A 690 -45.82 -31.64 18.84
CA HIS A 690 -46.16 -30.32 18.30
C HIS A 690 -44.89 -29.59 17.77
N PRO A 691 -44.86 -29.12 16.51
CA PRO A 691 -43.65 -28.56 15.90
C PRO A 691 -43.05 -27.39 16.70
N ASP A 692 -43.89 -26.50 17.22
CA ASP A 692 -43.42 -25.38 18.05
C ASP A 692 -42.86 -25.82 19.40
N LYS A 693 -43.23 -27.01 19.90
CA LYS A 693 -42.60 -27.58 21.10
C LYS A 693 -41.16 -28.01 20.80
N TRP A 694 -40.90 -28.58 19.63
CA TRP A 694 -39.55 -28.94 19.18
C TRP A 694 -38.70 -27.69 18.93
N ARG A 695 -39.26 -26.68 18.23
CA ARG A 695 -38.61 -25.37 18.03
C ARG A 695 -38.31 -24.67 19.36
N SER A 696 -39.26 -24.61 20.30
CA SER A 696 -39.05 -24.00 21.64
C SER A 696 -38.00 -24.69 22.51
N ARG A 697 -37.67 -25.97 22.21
CA ARG A 697 -36.61 -26.74 22.86
C ARG A 697 -35.30 -26.75 22.08
N GLY A 698 -35.23 -26.11 20.90
CA GLY A 698 -34.04 -26.09 20.05
C GLY A 698 -33.58 -27.46 19.53
N LEU A 699 -34.44 -28.48 19.54
CA LEU A 699 -34.03 -29.88 19.36
C LEU A 699 -33.30 -30.12 18.04
N LEU A 700 -33.86 -29.60 16.96
CA LEU A 700 -33.32 -29.72 15.59
C LEU A 700 -32.00 -28.94 15.40
N ASN A 701 -31.74 -27.92 16.21
CA ASN A 701 -30.51 -27.13 16.14
C ASN A 701 -29.27 -27.93 16.59
N THR A 702 -29.48 -29.01 17.36
CA THR A 702 -28.41 -29.91 17.81
C THR A 702 -27.94 -30.89 16.73
N VAL A 703 -28.65 -30.95 15.59
CA VAL A 703 -28.33 -31.80 14.44
C VAL A 703 -27.55 -30.94 13.43
N LEU A 704 -26.25 -31.22 13.22
CA LEU A 704 -25.45 -30.47 12.22
C LEU A 704 -25.74 -30.90 10.77
N ASP A 705 -26.18 -32.14 10.57
CA ASP A 705 -26.58 -32.67 9.27
C ASP A 705 -27.96 -32.12 8.87
N GLU A 706 -28.01 -31.32 7.80
CA GLU A 706 -29.23 -30.66 7.32
C GLU A 706 -30.23 -31.63 6.68
N GLU A 707 -29.77 -32.71 6.02
CA GLU A 707 -30.68 -33.73 5.46
C GLU A 707 -31.35 -34.50 6.61
N LEU A 708 -30.54 -34.94 7.58
CA LEU A 708 -31.05 -35.61 8.77
C LEU A 708 -31.99 -34.69 9.58
N ARG A 709 -31.63 -33.41 9.76
CA ARG A 709 -32.49 -32.43 10.44
C ARG A 709 -33.85 -32.33 9.76
N LYS A 710 -33.87 -32.16 8.44
CA LYS A 710 -35.11 -32.08 7.66
C LYS A 710 -35.95 -33.35 7.80
N ARG A 711 -35.33 -34.54 7.65
CA ARG A 711 -36.02 -35.84 7.79
C ARG A 711 -36.59 -36.05 9.19
N LEU A 712 -35.93 -35.53 10.23
CA LEU A 712 -36.45 -35.54 11.60
C LEU A 712 -37.65 -34.59 11.77
N GLU A 713 -37.62 -33.38 11.19
CA GLU A 713 -38.76 -32.45 11.22
C GLU A 713 -39.96 -33.02 10.43
N ASP A 714 -39.74 -33.53 9.22
CA ASP A 714 -40.79 -34.14 8.38
C ASP A 714 -41.46 -35.34 9.09
N ALA A 715 -40.68 -36.26 9.67
CA ALA A 715 -41.22 -37.38 10.44
C ALA A 715 -41.93 -36.92 11.73
N GLY A 716 -41.41 -35.90 12.42
CA GLY A 716 -42.07 -35.28 13.57
C GLY A 716 -43.43 -34.66 13.22
N ASN A 717 -43.49 -33.96 12.08
CA ASN A 717 -44.71 -33.37 11.53
C ASN A 717 -45.77 -34.44 11.20
N VAL A 718 -45.39 -35.54 10.55
CA VAL A 718 -46.30 -36.66 10.25
C VAL A 718 -46.91 -37.25 11.53
N VAL A 719 -46.11 -37.45 12.58
CA VAL A 719 -46.60 -37.94 13.87
C VAL A 719 -47.53 -36.92 14.54
N ALA A 720 -47.20 -35.64 14.52
CA ALA A 720 -48.04 -34.58 15.09
C ALA A 720 -49.41 -34.51 14.41
N GLN A 721 -49.44 -34.56 13.08
CA GLN A 721 -50.67 -34.54 12.30
C GLN A 721 -51.53 -35.78 12.57
N ALA A 722 -50.94 -36.99 12.59
CA ALA A 722 -51.65 -38.24 12.88
C ALA A 722 -52.23 -38.31 14.31
N ILE A 723 -51.59 -37.67 15.30
CA ILE A 723 -52.12 -37.59 16.68
C ILE A 723 -53.26 -36.56 16.80
N THR A 724 -53.28 -35.53 15.96
CA THR A 724 -54.26 -34.42 16.04
C THR A 724 -55.74 -34.89 16.05
N PRO A 725 -56.23 -35.74 15.11
CA PRO A 725 -57.62 -36.21 15.16
C PRO A 725 -57.90 -37.11 16.37
N LEU A 726 -56.93 -37.92 16.80
CA LEU A 726 -57.05 -38.79 17.99
C LEU A 726 -57.23 -37.96 19.27
N TRP A 727 -56.55 -36.81 19.36
CA TRP A 727 -56.67 -35.85 20.46
C TRP A 727 -57.99 -35.07 20.44
N LEU A 728 -58.48 -34.68 19.26
CA LEU A 728 -59.81 -34.08 19.12
C LEU A 728 -60.92 -35.07 19.51
N ALA A 729 -60.79 -36.35 19.12
CA ALA A 729 -61.72 -37.41 19.52
C ALA A 729 -61.67 -37.67 21.04
N SER A 730 -60.48 -37.77 21.64
CA SER A 730 -60.34 -38.02 23.08
C SER A 730 -60.85 -36.85 23.94
N LYS A 731 -60.77 -35.60 23.45
CA LYS A 731 -61.43 -34.44 24.04
C LYS A 731 -62.97 -34.49 23.96
N THR A 732 -63.50 -34.95 22.83
CA THR A 732 -64.96 -34.97 22.56
C THR A 732 -65.67 -36.09 23.31
N SER A 733 -64.99 -37.20 23.60
CA SER A 733 -65.44 -38.19 24.58
C SER A 733 -65.46 -37.57 25.98
N ARG A 734 -66.66 -37.22 26.46
CA ARG A 734 -66.95 -36.97 27.87
C ARG A 734 -67.18 -38.27 28.62
#